data_AF-A0A7G8F226-F1
#
_entry.id   AF-A0A7G8F226-F1
#
_cell.length_a   1.000
_cell.length_b   1.000
_cell.length_c   1.000
_cell.angle_alpha   90.00
_cell.angle_beta   90.00
_cell.angle_gamma   90.00
#
_symmetry.space_group_name_H-M   'P 1'
#
loop_
_entity.id
_entity.type
_entity.pdbx_description
1 polymer ?
#
loop_
_entity_poly.entity_id
_entity_poly.type
_entity_poly.pdbx_seq_one_letter_code
_entity_poly.pdbx_strand_id
1 'polypeptide(L)'
;MNENKEDTLQKKTSETNVSLTCELSASQRRQLEREQAQREHFLGKSIKKTQENQTGGRGSQTDGARGLRSVLVPSIVRWLDKHEDYIQSRGRVGQAVAEFTRMKTWMTSAMMAHITVSVILDKLGRGHSLGAKITQLQCEISEQVEHQAFIAYMEDADPNYFKTLTRYYLHDPVRRYDKKVNGMRVALNNHEEMTWQWMDAESHVRLGSLLLKAVMSLSIDETGEGFFEKRQPDFMDPNRESKPKKHKDACYIGFTRTGLLYRDKIQDLANKDSMKPLPMVCEPLDWSLEERGGYLTQINRMAANLIHWNAGSEPSQLVIDALNKLQRVPFRINPYILQLQTDLIRKSWEIGSFRTYEKDSWEDEHFPLVDSDYIATLDKESDDYKKVMRQLSSAYHDQKIDEQRSEPSGRTINIAEQFRDEERIYFPWFLDTRGRLYPSVSGLSPQGADYAKALLISAEGAGINEDTKRDLLISIATAGAFDGVDKQDFFERLTWAMSYTSHPEFETMILNPMANDHWMSADEPFCFLSLCEEFYRVFVTGERHRVYVFFGRDQTCSGVQILSALIGDEKAARFTNVLITEEPQDLYGEVAREARLLLENKDWMKLQLERREEDRIRWNADKKPDKQTEKRDVFEVDPSVHDRAVNKTQAMTCGYGATVRTRHGNIRQALAKKVKKGTIPEIHRGDLTILCRAGIQGMEIAFPDYMELNKWFKKLAGAALKKGLEKITWTSPSGMFVTQDYRESCFIDVKTYAAGGGHYGKLSISSEGLAYIETGEGEPKLSKNQSAIAANFTHSLDGAVMTLGILGVPEEIPVFTVHDCIFCLSGQFSSVIPHFRKAMHNVVTSPCFEELLDSNGLTDEVGLPPIGNIDLDQILESPYLFC
;
A
#
# COMPACT_ATOMS: atom_id res chain seq x y z
N MET A 1 15.98 -34.80 -32.02
CA MET A 1 17.13 -33.89 -31.80
C MET A 1 16.86 -32.75 -30.79
N ASN A 2 15.62 -32.57 -30.30
CA ASN A 2 15.29 -31.52 -29.32
C ASN A 2 15.08 -32.01 -27.87
N GLU A 3 14.98 -33.31 -27.60
CA GLU A 3 14.89 -33.84 -26.21
C GLU A 3 16.24 -33.80 -25.46
N ASN A 4 17.37 -33.80 -26.18
CA ASN A 4 18.69 -33.71 -25.54
C ASN A 4 19.09 -32.29 -25.10
N LYS A 5 18.34 -31.22 -25.45
CA LYS A 5 18.73 -29.84 -25.07
C LYS A 5 18.12 -29.39 -23.74
N GLU A 6 16.93 -29.84 -23.38
CA GLU A 6 16.32 -29.55 -22.06
C GLU A 6 17.00 -30.34 -20.93
N ASP A 7 17.33 -31.61 -21.18
CA ASP A 7 18.08 -32.45 -20.23
C ASP A 7 19.51 -31.93 -20.00
N THR A 8 20.12 -31.29 -21.01
CA THR A 8 21.46 -30.70 -20.88
C THR A 8 21.43 -29.35 -20.15
N LEU A 9 20.31 -28.61 -20.19
CA LEU A 9 20.14 -27.37 -19.41
C LEU A 9 19.79 -27.67 -17.95
N GLN A 10 18.96 -28.69 -17.68
CA GLN A 10 18.70 -29.18 -16.33
C GLN A 10 19.93 -29.84 -15.71
N LYS A 11 20.71 -30.62 -16.48
CA LYS A 11 21.99 -31.15 -16.01
C LYS A 11 23.01 -30.05 -15.77
N LYS A 12 23.15 -29.05 -16.66
CA LYS A 12 24.07 -27.92 -16.41
C LYS A 12 23.68 -27.07 -15.21
N THR A 13 22.39 -26.81 -14.98
CA THR A 13 21.93 -26.10 -13.76
C THR A 13 22.05 -26.95 -12.49
N SER A 14 21.92 -28.28 -12.60
CA SER A 14 22.22 -29.19 -11.48
C SER A 14 23.72 -29.31 -11.22
N GLU A 15 24.58 -29.28 -12.25
CA GLU A 15 26.03 -29.40 -12.14
C GLU A 15 26.68 -28.08 -11.67
N THR A 16 26.17 -26.90 -12.05
CA THR A 16 26.61 -25.63 -11.42
C THR A 16 26.14 -25.53 -9.97
N ASN A 17 24.91 -25.96 -9.63
CA ASN A 17 24.44 -26.00 -8.24
C ASN A 17 25.19 -27.03 -7.38
N VAL A 18 25.67 -28.14 -7.96
CA VAL A 18 26.46 -29.17 -7.25
C VAL A 18 27.95 -28.82 -7.18
N SER A 19 28.48 -27.96 -8.05
CA SER A 19 29.86 -27.45 -7.93
C SER A 19 30.03 -26.35 -6.87
N LEU A 20 28.94 -25.60 -6.56
CA LEU A 20 28.93 -24.56 -5.52
C LEU A 20 28.71 -25.12 -4.10
N THR A 21 28.18 -26.33 -3.95
CA THR A 21 27.91 -26.91 -2.61
C THR A 21 29.16 -27.27 -1.83
N CYS A 22 30.34 -27.34 -2.47
CA CYS A 22 31.61 -27.63 -1.78
C CYS A 22 32.18 -26.44 -0.99
N GLU A 23 31.76 -25.19 -1.26
CA GLU A 23 32.30 -23.97 -0.63
C GLU A 23 31.33 -23.21 0.28
N LEU A 24 30.04 -23.57 0.28
CA LEU A 24 29.03 -22.88 1.11
C LEU A 24 29.17 -23.21 2.60
N SER A 25 29.07 -22.18 3.44
CA SER A 25 29.04 -22.33 4.90
C SER A 25 27.80 -23.11 5.36
N ALA A 26 27.84 -23.65 6.59
CA ALA A 26 26.69 -24.36 7.16
C ALA A 26 25.43 -23.47 7.24
N SER A 27 25.59 -22.18 7.56
CA SER A 27 24.48 -21.22 7.61
C SER A 27 23.91 -20.94 6.22
N GLN A 28 24.75 -20.85 5.18
CA GLN A 28 24.30 -20.67 3.79
C GLN A 28 23.53 -21.89 3.27
N ARG A 29 23.99 -23.12 3.57
CA ARG A 29 23.25 -24.34 3.20
C ARG A 29 21.87 -24.39 3.85
N ARG A 30 21.81 -24.09 5.16
CA ARG A 30 20.54 -24.01 5.90
C ARG A 30 19.63 -22.91 5.35
N GLN A 31 20.19 -21.76 4.98
CA GLN A 31 19.43 -20.67 4.35
C GLN A 31 18.85 -21.11 2.99
N LEU A 32 19.61 -21.83 2.15
CA LEU A 32 19.10 -22.36 0.88
C LEU A 32 17.91 -23.31 1.09
N GLU A 33 17.99 -24.21 2.07
CA GLU A 33 16.88 -25.10 2.42
C GLU A 33 15.63 -24.30 2.86
N ARG A 34 15.81 -23.25 3.67
CA ARG A 34 14.71 -22.37 4.09
C ARG A 34 14.07 -21.65 2.91
N GLU A 35 14.85 -21.08 2.00
CA GLU A 35 14.34 -20.41 0.81
C GLU A 35 13.57 -21.37 -0.11
N GLN A 36 14.04 -22.62 -0.24
CA GLN A 36 13.35 -23.66 -1.01
C GLN A 36 12.03 -24.07 -0.34
N ALA A 37 12.03 -24.35 0.96
CA ALA A 37 10.81 -24.71 1.70
C ALA A 37 9.76 -23.59 1.69
N GLN A 38 10.22 -22.34 1.83
CA GLN A 38 9.38 -21.15 1.72
C GLN A 38 8.72 -21.07 0.34
N ARG A 39 9.50 -21.29 -0.72
CA ARG A 39 9.01 -21.29 -2.09
C ARG A 39 7.95 -22.37 -2.30
N GLU A 40 8.19 -23.60 -1.84
CA GLU A 40 7.22 -24.70 -1.96
C GLU A 40 5.91 -24.38 -1.25
N HIS A 41 5.98 -23.78 -0.06
CA HIS A 41 4.80 -23.38 0.71
C HIS A 41 3.97 -22.30 -0.01
N PHE A 42 4.60 -21.21 -0.46
CA PHE A 42 3.89 -20.13 -1.15
C PHE A 42 3.36 -20.56 -2.52
N LEU A 43 4.14 -21.36 -3.26
CA LEU A 43 3.71 -21.96 -4.51
C LEU A 43 2.49 -22.87 -4.28
N GLY A 44 2.53 -23.73 -3.26
CA GLY A 44 1.40 -24.58 -2.89
C GLY A 44 0.14 -23.78 -2.57
N LYS A 45 0.26 -22.67 -1.83
CA LYS A 45 -0.86 -21.74 -1.56
C LYS A 45 -1.39 -21.08 -2.82
N SER A 46 -0.51 -20.61 -3.71
CA SER A 46 -0.92 -19.97 -4.96
C SER A 46 -1.62 -20.96 -5.90
N ILE A 47 -1.09 -22.18 -6.02
CA ILE A 47 -1.71 -23.26 -6.79
C ILE A 47 -3.07 -23.63 -6.21
N LYS A 48 -3.17 -23.82 -4.89
CA LYS A 48 -4.44 -24.12 -4.22
C LYS A 48 -5.48 -23.04 -4.48
N LYS A 49 -5.12 -21.76 -4.35
CA LYS A 49 -6.00 -20.62 -4.67
C LYS A 49 -6.42 -20.61 -6.14
N THR A 50 -5.50 -20.95 -7.05
CA THR A 50 -5.79 -21.06 -8.49
C THR A 50 -6.78 -22.19 -8.76
N GLN A 51 -6.60 -23.35 -8.13
CA GLN A 51 -7.51 -24.50 -8.22
C GLN A 51 -8.89 -24.19 -7.63
N GLU A 52 -8.96 -23.53 -6.46
CA GLU A 52 -10.21 -23.07 -5.85
C GLU A 52 -10.96 -22.05 -6.71
N ASN A 53 -10.23 -21.21 -7.46
CA ASN A 53 -10.82 -20.30 -8.44
C ASN A 53 -11.36 -21.06 -9.65
N GLN A 54 -10.57 -21.99 -10.22
CA GLN A 54 -10.96 -22.80 -11.38
C GLN A 54 -12.16 -23.70 -11.10
N THR A 55 -12.10 -24.50 -10.03
CA THR A 55 -13.18 -25.41 -9.58
C THR A 55 -14.43 -24.63 -9.16
N GLY A 56 -14.26 -23.46 -8.54
CA GLY A 56 -15.34 -22.55 -8.19
C GLY A 56 -15.96 -21.80 -9.37
N GLY A 57 -15.53 -22.05 -10.61
CA GLY A 57 -16.06 -21.39 -11.81
C GLY A 57 -15.64 -19.92 -11.95
N ARG A 58 -14.58 -19.50 -11.25
CA ARG A 58 -13.93 -18.18 -11.26
C ARG A 58 -12.59 -18.26 -11.98
N GLY A 59 -12.49 -19.07 -13.04
CA GLY A 59 -11.25 -19.29 -13.81
C GLY A 59 -10.68 -17.99 -14.37
N SER A 60 -11.54 -17.04 -14.71
CA SER A 60 -11.18 -15.70 -15.15
C SER A 60 -10.50 -14.86 -14.05
N GLN A 61 -10.67 -15.19 -12.77
CA GLN A 61 -10.03 -14.49 -11.64
C GLN A 61 -8.61 -14.98 -11.34
N THR A 62 -8.11 -16.00 -12.06
CA THR A 62 -6.71 -16.42 -11.98
C THR A 62 -5.79 -15.37 -12.60
N ASP A 63 -4.55 -15.29 -12.13
CA ASP A 63 -3.61 -14.27 -12.60
C ASP A 63 -3.23 -14.47 -14.06
N GLY A 64 -3.05 -15.73 -14.49
CA GLY A 64 -2.87 -16.07 -15.91
C GLY A 64 -4.05 -15.63 -16.78
N ALA A 65 -5.28 -15.79 -16.30
CA ALA A 65 -6.49 -15.35 -17.02
C ALA A 65 -6.65 -13.82 -17.03
N ARG A 66 -6.29 -13.12 -15.94
CA ARG A 66 -6.25 -11.65 -15.90
C ARG A 66 -5.27 -11.10 -16.93
N GLY A 67 -4.06 -11.66 -16.99
CA GLY A 67 -3.06 -11.28 -17.98
C GLY A 67 -3.57 -11.49 -19.40
N LEU A 68 -4.19 -12.62 -19.69
CA LEU A 68 -4.79 -12.88 -21.00
C LEU A 68 -5.88 -11.86 -21.38
N ARG A 69 -6.75 -11.49 -20.42
CA ARG A 69 -7.77 -10.45 -20.64
C ARG A 69 -7.17 -9.09 -20.98
N SER A 70 -6.11 -8.68 -20.30
CA SER A 70 -5.47 -7.38 -20.53
C SER A 70 -5.00 -7.21 -21.98
N VAL A 71 -4.59 -8.31 -22.63
CA VAL A 71 -4.17 -8.32 -24.04
C VAL A 71 -5.34 -8.44 -25.00
N LEU A 72 -6.30 -9.33 -24.70
CA LEU A 72 -7.41 -9.64 -25.59
C LEU A 72 -8.41 -8.49 -25.70
N VAL A 73 -8.79 -7.88 -24.58
CA VAL A 73 -9.90 -6.91 -24.55
C VAL A 73 -9.65 -5.71 -25.47
N PRO A 74 -8.50 -5.01 -25.45
CA PRO A 74 -8.26 -3.89 -26.35
C PRO A 74 -8.34 -4.28 -27.83
N SER A 75 -7.87 -5.49 -28.17
CA SER A 75 -7.89 -5.99 -29.55
C SER A 75 -9.31 -6.34 -30.02
N ILE A 76 -10.15 -6.89 -29.14
CA ILE A 76 -11.56 -7.15 -29.42
C ILE A 76 -12.32 -5.83 -29.58
N VAL A 77 -12.05 -4.83 -28.73
CA VAL A 77 -12.67 -3.50 -28.84
C VAL A 77 -12.40 -2.90 -30.22
N ARG A 78 -11.13 -2.85 -30.63
CA ARG A 78 -10.75 -2.38 -31.98
C ARG A 78 -11.44 -3.18 -33.08
N TRP A 79 -11.61 -4.48 -32.91
CA TRP A 79 -12.30 -5.32 -33.89
C TRP A 79 -13.79 -4.97 -33.96
N LEU A 80 -14.47 -4.83 -32.82
CA LEU A 80 -15.90 -4.50 -32.74
C LEU A 80 -16.18 -3.12 -33.33
N ASP A 81 -15.34 -2.14 -33.03
CA ASP A 81 -15.49 -0.76 -33.52
C ASP A 81 -15.14 -0.66 -35.02
N LYS A 82 -14.06 -1.30 -35.49
CA LYS A 82 -13.69 -1.30 -36.92
C LYS A 82 -14.73 -2.00 -37.79
N HIS A 83 -15.36 -3.04 -37.27
CA HIS A 83 -16.39 -3.76 -38.02
C HIS A 83 -17.76 -3.13 -37.86
N GLU A 84 -17.93 -2.01 -37.15
CA GLU A 84 -19.23 -1.35 -36.95
C GLU A 84 -19.89 -0.92 -38.27
N ASP A 85 -19.16 -0.22 -39.15
CA ASP A 85 -19.64 0.17 -40.48
C ASP A 85 -19.88 -1.04 -41.40
N TYR A 86 -19.03 -2.07 -41.27
CA TYR A 86 -19.16 -3.33 -42.01
C TYR A 86 -20.36 -4.17 -41.53
N ILE A 87 -20.66 -4.11 -40.24
CA ILE A 87 -21.76 -4.76 -39.54
C ILE A 87 -23.09 -4.08 -39.91
N GLN A 88 -23.10 -2.75 -40.04
CA GLN A 88 -24.30 -1.97 -40.41
C GLN A 88 -24.62 -1.97 -41.91
N SER A 89 -23.63 -2.15 -42.80
CA SER A 89 -23.79 -1.99 -44.26
C SER A 89 -24.29 -3.22 -45.05
N ARG A 90 -24.35 -4.42 -44.47
CA ARG A 90 -24.97 -5.61 -45.12
C ARG A 90 -26.34 -5.92 -44.54
N GLY A 91 -27.39 -5.41 -45.18
CA GLY A 91 -28.81 -5.61 -44.84
C GLY A 91 -29.37 -7.06 -44.90
N ARG A 92 -28.54 -8.09 -44.75
CA ARG A 92 -28.95 -9.52 -44.71
C ARG A 92 -28.39 -10.32 -43.52
N VAL A 93 -27.80 -9.69 -42.50
CA VAL A 93 -27.38 -10.33 -41.22
C VAL A 93 -28.23 -9.82 -40.03
N GLY A 94 -29.50 -9.53 -40.30
CA GLY A 94 -30.28 -8.45 -39.66
C GLY A 94 -30.64 -8.52 -38.17
N GLN A 95 -30.40 -9.62 -37.45
CA GLN A 95 -30.83 -9.73 -36.03
C GLN A 95 -29.68 -9.68 -35.03
N ALA A 96 -28.54 -10.34 -35.30
CA ALA A 96 -27.35 -10.28 -34.41
C ALA A 96 -26.83 -8.84 -34.27
N VAL A 97 -26.87 -8.11 -35.38
CA VAL A 97 -26.45 -6.72 -35.49
C VAL A 97 -27.44 -5.80 -34.80
N ALA A 98 -28.74 -6.03 -34.99
CA ALA A 98 -29.77 -5.26 -34.30
C ALA A 98 -29.63 -5.41 -32.78
N GLU A 99 -29.41 -6.63 -32.29
CA GLU A 99 -29.18 -6.87 -30.87
C GLU A 99 -27.86 -6.29 -30.37
N PHE A 100 -26.77 -6.39 -31.14
CA PHE A 100 -25.50 -5.73 -30.78
C PHE A 100 -25.68 -4.20 -30.66
N THR A 101 -26.35 -3.57 -31.62
CA THR A 101 -26.66 -2.13 -31.59
C THR A 101 -27.58 -1.79 -30.42
N ARG A 102 -28.59 -2.64 -30.13
CA ARG A 102 -29.48 -2.50 -28.97
C ARG A 102 -28.74 -2.62 -27.64
N MET A 103 -27.75 -3.50 -27.53
CA MET A 103 -26.92 -3.59 -26.33
C MET A 103 -25.98 -2.38 -26.22
N LYS A 104 -25.43 -1.89 -27.35
CA LYS A 104 -24.56 -0.70 -27.39
C LYS A 104 -25.23 0.58 -26.87
N THR A 105 -26.56 0.68 -26.88
CA THR A 105 -27.26 1.83 -26.29
C THR A 105 -27.05 1.91 -24.77
N TRP A 106 -26.76 0.79 -24.12
CA TRP A 106 -26.65 0.67 -22.67
C TRP A 106 -25.24 0.29 -22.18
N MET A 107 -24.31 -0.06 -23.09
CA MET A 107 -22.95 -0.43 -22.72
C MET A 107 -21.92 -0.23 -23.84
N THR A 108 -20.64 -0.15 -23.47
CA THR A 108 -19.54 0.06 -24.42
C THR A 108 -19.07 -1.26 -25.06
N SER A 109 -18.39 -1.16 -26.22
CA SER A 109 -17.67 -2.30 -26.84
C SER A 109 -16.69 -2.96 -25.86
N ALA A 110 -16.08 -2.17 -24.97
CA ALA A 110 -15.16 -2.66 -23.95
C ALA A 110 -15.83 -3.51 -22.88
N MET A 111 -17.04 -3.15 -22.45
CA MET A 111 -17.85 -3.97 -21.55
C MET A 111 -18.22 -5.31 -22.18
N MET A 112 -18.66 -5.30 -23.44
CA MET A 112 -18.97 -6.53 -24.18
C MET A 112 -17.74 -7.42 -24.35
N ALA A 113 -16.60 -6.84 -24.74
CA ALA A 113 -15.34 -7.57 -24.88
C ALA A 113 -14.89 -8.19 -23.54
N HIS A 114 -14.96 -7.43 -22.45
CA HIS A 114 -14.57 -7.90 -21.12
C HIS A 114 -15.44 -9.05 -20.62
N ILE A 115 -16.78 -8.94 -20.76
CA ILE A 115 -17.73 -9.99 -20.41
C ILE A 115 -17.44 -11.24 -21.25
N THR A 116 -17.30 -11.06 -22.57
CA THR A 116 -17.06 -12.16 -23.52
C THR A 116 -15.82 -12.97 -23.13
N VAL A 117 -14.67 -12.31 -22.94
CA VAL A 117 -13.43 -13.01 -22.57
C VAL A 117 -13.54 -13.64 -21.18
N SER A 118 -14.17 -12.97 -20.22
CA SER A 118 -14.33 -13.51 -18.86
C SER A 118 -15.18 -14.78 -18.84
N VAL A 119 -16.29 -14.82 -19.57
CA VAL A 119 -17.16 -16.01 -19.69
C VAL A 119 -16.41 -17.17 -20.35
N ILE A 120 -15.64 -16.90 -21.42
CA ILE A 120 -14.79 -17.90 -22.08
C ILE A 120 -13.80 -18.50 -21.07
N LEU A 121 -13.08 -17.66 -20.34
CA LEU A 121 -12.06 -18.09 -19.37
C LEU A 121 -12.65 -18.83 -18.18
N ASP A 122 -13.81 -18.41 -17.67
CA ASP A 122 -14.52 -19.11 -16.59
C ASP A 122 -14.97 -20.51 -17.01
N LYS A 123 -15.37 -20.69 -18.27
CA LYS A 123 -15.77 -22.01 -18.80
C LYS A 123 -14.60 -22.92 -19.08
N LEU A 124 -13.55 -22.40 -19.70
CA LEU A 124 -12.34 -23.18 -19.98
C LEU A 124 -11.58 -23.53 -18.70
N GLY A 125 -11.68 -22.68 -17.67
CA GLY A 125 -11.08 -22.91 -16.35
C GLY A 125 -11.64 -24.12 -15.60
N ARG A 126 -12.81 -24.66 -15.98
CA ARG A 126 -13.41 -25.85 -15.33
C ARG A 126 -12.80 -27.19 -15.75
N GLY A 127 -11.81 -27.18 -16.67
CA GLY A 127 -10.99 -28.36 -16.97
C GLY A 127 -11.65 -29.46 -17.80
N HIS A 128 -12.67 -29.14 -18.60
CA HIS A 128 -13.28 -30.12 -19.51
C HIS A 128 -12.32 -30.47 -20.67
N SER A 129 -12.08 -31.76 -20.93
CA SER A 129 -11.06 -32.23 -21.90
C SER A 129 -11.28 -31.71 -23.33
N LEU A 130 -12.54 -31.58 -23.74
CA LEU A 130 -12.92 -31.02 -25.05
C LEU A 130 -13.00 -29.48 -25.06
N GLY A 131 -12.91 -28.82 -23.90
CA GLY A 131 -13.19 -27.40 -23.74
C GLY A 131 -14.68 -27.09 -23.57
N ALA A 132 -15.11 -25.86 -23.90
CA ALA A 132 -16.47 -25.39 -23.70
C ALA A 132 -17.32 -25.58 -24.97
N LYS A 133 -18.55 -26.11 -24.84
CA LYS A 133 -19.46 -26.30 -25.98
C LYS A 133 -19.84 -24.94 -26.57
N ILE A 134 -19.63 -24.74 -27.87
CA ILE A 134 -19.77 -23.43 -28.52
C ILE A 134 -21.19 -22.86 -28.36
N THR A 135 -22.23 -23.66 -28.60
CA THR A 135 -23.62 -23.19 -28.53
C THR A 135 -24.01 -22.72 -27.13
N GLN A 136 -23.56 -23.44 -26.10
CA GLN A 136 -23.81 -23.06 -24.71
C GLN A 136 -23.05 -21.77 -24.36
N LEU A 137 -21.79 -21.71 -24.77
CA LEU A 137 -20.94 -20.55 -24.53
C LEU A 137 -21.50 -19.29 -25.21
N GLN A 138 -22.01 -19.40 -26.43
CA GLN A 138 -22.64 -18.29 -27.15
C GLN A 138 -23.87 -17.75 -26.41
N CYS A 139 -24.77 -18.63 -25.95
CA CYS A 139 -25.91 -18.22 -25.13
C CYS A 139 -25.44 -17.50 -23.86
N GLU A 140 -24.51 -18.07 -23.11
CA GLU A 140 -24.07 -17.50 -21.84
C GLU A 140 -23.33 -16.17 -22.00
N ILE A 141 -22.50 -16.01 -23.04
CA ILE A 141 -21.90 -14.71 -23.37
C ILE A 141 -23.00 -13.68 -23.59
N SER A 142 -24.01 -14.01 -24.39
CA SER A 142 -25.08 -13.09 -24.72
C SER A 142 -26.01 -12.80 -23.55
N GLU A 143 -26.30 -13.77 -22.69
CA GLU A 143 -27.10 -13.59 -21.47
C GLU A 143 -26.42 -12.62 -20.52
N GLN A 144 -25.11 -12.77 -20.29
CA GLN A 144 -24.35 -11.86 -19.43
C GLN A 144 -24.24 -10.45 -19.99
N VAL A 145 -24.11 -10.32 -21.32
CA VAL A 145 -24.19 -9.02 -22.01
C VAL A 145 -25.59 -8.42 -21.84
N GLU A 146 -26.66 -9.18 -22.01
CA GLU A 146 -28.01 -8.67 -21.81
C GLU A 146 -28.27 -8.24 -20.37
N HIS A 147 -27.85 -9.04 -19.39
CA HIS A 147 -28.00 -8.69 -17.98
C HIS A 147 -27.31 -7.37 -17.65
N GLN A 148 -26.11 -7.14 -18.20
CA GLN A 148 -25.40 -5.89 -17.99
C GLN A 148 -26.11 -4.70 -18.65
N ALA A 149 -26.63 -4.85 -19.87
CA ALA A 149 -27.40 -3.81 -20.54
C ALA A 149 -28.70 -3.51 -19.78
N PHE A 150 -29.39 -4.55 -19.31
CA PHE A 150 -30.59 -4.44 -18.49
C PHE A 150 -30.31 -3.68 -17.19
N ILE A 151 -29.22 -3.98 -16.49
CA ILE A 151 -28.85 -3.26 -15.26
C ILE A 151 -28.57 -1.78 -15.54
N ALA A 152 -27.87 -1.47 -16.63
CA ALA A 152 -27.61 -0.08 -17.03
C ALA A 152 -28.91 0.67 -17.40
N TYR A 153 -29.83 -0.01 -18.09
CA TYR A 153 -31.18 0.51 -18.34
C TYR A 153 -31.94 0.83 -17.05
N MET A 154 -31.92 -0.09 -16.07
CA MET A 154 -32.59 0.12 -14.79
C MET A 154 -32.03 1.35 -14.06
N GLU A 155 -30.71 1.53 -14.09
CA GLU A 155 -30.02 2.66 -13.47
C GLU A 155 -30.40 3.99 -14.11
N ASP A 156 -30.55 4.03 -15.44
CA ASP A 156 -30.92 5.23 -16.19
C ASP A 156 -32.42 5.57 -16.06
N ALA A 157 -33.29 4.56 -16.18
CA ALA A 157 -34.74 4.73 -16.21
C ALA A 157 -35.32 5.17 -14.86
N ASP A 158 -34.88 4.56 -13.75
CA ASP A 158 -35.22 5.02 -12.39
C ASP A 158 -34.05 4.82 -11.42
N PRO A 159 -33.19 5.84 -11.26
CA PRO A 159 -32.04 5.77 -10.36
C PRO A 159 -32.41 5.49 -8.89
N ASN A 160 -33.58 5.94 -8.43
CA ASN A 160 -34.00 5.80 -7.04
C ASN A 160 -34.50 4.39 -6.75
N TYR A 161 -35.30 3.84 -7.67
CA TYR A 161 -35.73 2.45 -7.61
C TYR A 161 -34.54 1.50 -7.80
N PHE A 162 -33.64 1.81 -8.74
CA PHE A 162 -32.40 1.06 -8.94
C PHE A 162 -31.53 1.01 -7.68
N LYS A 163 -31.37 2.12 -6.96
CA LYS A 163 -30.63 2.16 -5.68
C LYS A 163 -31.26 1.24 -4.62
N THR A 164 -32.58 1.15 -4.61
CA THR A 164 -33.33 0.26 -3.72
C THR A 164 -33.10 -1.20 -4.10
N LEU A 165 -33.26 -1.55 -5.38
CA LEU A 165 -33.01 -2.90 -5.88
C LEU A 165 -31.55 -3.33 -5.71
N THR A 166 -30.62 -2.40 -5.87
CA THR A 166 -29.18 -2.63 -5.66
C THR A 166 -28.91 -3.01 -4.21
N ARG A 167 -29.56 -2.36 -3.24
CA ARG A 167 -29.47 -2.71 -1.82
C ARG A 167 -30.05 -4.10 -1.51
N TYR A 168 -31.15 -4.50 -2.13
CA TYR A 168 -31.82 -5.78 -1.84
C TYR A 168 -31.26 -6.98 -2.60
N TYR A 169 -30.84 -6.79 -3.86
CA TYR A 169 -30.43 -7.88 -4.74
C TYR A 169 -28.93 -7.86 -5.04
N LEU A 170 -28.36 -6.73 -5.47
CA LEU A 170 -26.95 -6.69 -5.89
C LEU A 170 -25.98 -6.74 -4.70
N HIS A 171 -26.27 -6.04 -3.61
CA HIS A 171 -25.46 -6.01 -2.39
C HIS A 171 -25.57 -7.27 -1.52
N ASP A 172 -26.54 -8.15 -1.77
CA ASP A 172 -26.70 -9.41 -1.02
C ASP A 172 -25.48 -10.33 -1.30
N PRO A 173 -24.64 -10.64 -0.30
CA PRO A 173 -23.42 -11.42 -0.51
C PRO A 173 -23.69 -12.93 -0.66
N VAL A 174 -24.90 -13.40 -0.34
CA VAL A 174 -25.26 -14.83 -0.29
C VAL A 174 -25.95 -15.27 -1.59
N ARG A 175 -26.70 -14.39 -2.25
CA ARG A 175 -27.45 -14.73 -3.48
C ARG A 175 -26.54 -14.97 -4.68
N ARG A 176 -26.83 -16.04 -5.44
CA ARG A 176 -26.22 -16.27 -6.76
C ARG A 176 -26.58 -15.16 -7.75
N TYR A 177 -25.65 -14.79 -8.62
CA TYR A 177 -25.83 -13.76 -9.64
C TYR A 177 -27.11 -13.93 -10.47
N ASP A 178 -27.36 -15.12 -11.00
CA ASP A 178 -28.59 -15.39 -11.78
C ASP A 178 -29.86 -15.17 -10.96
N LYS A 179 -29.82 -15.41 -9.64
CA LYS A 179 -30.94 -15.12 -8.74
C LYS A 179 -31.07 -13.62 -8.43
N LYS A 180 -29.97 -12.87 -8.46
CA LYS A 180 -29.98 -11.40 -8.30
C LYS A 180 -30.67 -10.75 -9.51
N VAL A 181 -30.22 -11.10 -10.72
CA VAL A 181 -30.80 -10.57 -11.96
C VAL A 181 -32.25 -11.04 -12.13
N ASN A 182 -32.56 -12.31 -11.83
CA ASN A 182 -33.96 -12.77 -11.84
C ASN A 182 -34.84 -12.02 -10.82
N GLY A 183 -34.30 -11.69 -9.65
CA GLY A 183 -35.01 -10.87 -8.66
C GLY A 183 -35.30 -9.45 -9.18
N MET A 184 -34.33 -8.84 -9.85
CA MET A 184 -34.51 -7.54 -10.52
C MET A 184 -35.50 -7.62 -11.69
N ARG A 185 -35.48 -8.71 -12.45
CA ARG A 185 -36.45 -8.97 -13.52
C ARG A 185 -37.87 -9.08 -12.98
N VAL A 186 -38.06 -9.79 -11.87
CA VAL A 186 -39.37 -9.88 -11.19
C VAL A 186 -39.81 -8.51 -10.67
N ALA A 187 -38.87 -7.73 -10.12
CA ALA A 187 -39.16 -6.36 -9.68
C ALA A 187 -39.58 -5.43 -10.83
N LEU A 188 -38.92 -5.53 -11.98
CA LEU A 188 -39.30 -4.81 -13.20
C LEU A 188 -40.74 -5.13 -13.62
N ASN A 189 -41.15 -6.41 -13.59
CA ASN A 189 -42.51 -6.80 -13.97
C ASN A 189 -43.61 -6.16 -13.12
N ASN A 190 -43.26 -5.67 -11.92
CA ASN A 190 -44.16 -4.98 -11.01
C ASN A 190 -44.03 -3.45 -11.08
N HIS A 191 -43.22 -2.91 -12.00
CA HIS A 191 -43.00 -1.48 -12.18
C HIS A 191 -43.84 -0.96 -13.36
N GLU A 192 -44.63 0.08 -13.14
CA GLU A 192 -45.66 0.52 -14.11
C GLU A 192 -45.07 1.17 -15.37
N GLU A 193 -43.92 1.84 -15.27
CA GLU A 193 -43.36 2.66 -16.36
C GLU A 193 -42.15 2.05 -17.08
N MET A 194 -41.56 0.98 -16.54
CA MET A 194 -40.31 0.42 -17.05
C MET A 194 -40.56 -0.86 -17.83
N THR A 195 -39.95 -0.99 -19.00
CA THR A 195 -40.10 -2.18 -19.85
C THR A 195 -38.76 -2.61 -20.43
N TRP A 196 -38.46 -3.91 -20.34
CA TRP A 196 -37.29 -4.51 -20.95
C TRP A 196 -37.72 -5.70 -21.81
N GLN A 197 -37.34 -5.68 -23.08
CA GLN A 197 -37.61 -6.79 -23.98
C GLN A 197 -36.46 -7.81 -23.93
N TRP A 198 -36.70 -8.93 -23.26
CA TRP A 198 -35.73 -10.02 -23.19
C TRP A 198 -35.51 -10.66 -24.56
N MET A 199 -34.24 -10.95 -24.88
CA MET A 199 -33.88 -11.69 -26.09
C MET A 199 -34.44 -13.11 -26.05
N ASP A 200 -34.81 -13.63 -27.22
CA ASP A 200 -35.09 -15.06 -27.38
C ASP A 200 -33.79 -15.87 -27.52
N ALA A 201 -33.91 -17.19 -27.41
CA ALA A 201 -32.76 -18.09 -27.47
C ALA A 201 -31.98 -17.98 -28.80
N GLU A 202 -32.68 -17.69 -29.91
CA GLU A 202 -32.05 -17.54 -31.22
C GLU A 202 -31.22 -16.25 -31.31
N SER A 203 -31.73 -15.15 -30.78
CA SER A 203 -31.04 -13.86 -30.66
C SER A 203 -29.81 -13.98 -29.77
N HIS A 204 -29.90 -14.70 -28.66
CA HIS A 204 -28.76 -14.99 -27.78
C HIS A 204 -27.64 -15.73 -28.52
N VAL A 205 -27.97 -16.80 -29.25
CA VAL A 205 -26.97 -17.55 -30.03
C VAL A 205 -26.33 -16.65 -31.10
N ARG A 206 -27.12 -15.80 -31.76
CA ARG A 206 -26.67 -14.91 -32.84
C ARG A 206 -25.71 -13.81 -32.33
N LEU A 207 -26.06 -13.12 -31.23
CA LEU A 207 -25.19 -12.12 -30.61
C LEU A 207 -23.93 -12.78 -30.03
N GLY A 208 -24.08 -13.90 -29.32
CA GLY A 208 -22.97 -14.68 -28.81
C GLY A 208 -22.02 -15.16 -29.91
N SER A 209 -22.55 -15.52 -31.08
CA SER A 209 -21.76 -15.90 -32.26
C SER A 209 -20.92 -14.75 -32.80
N LEU A 210 -21.47 -13.53 -32.83
CA LEU A 210 -20.75 -12.33 -33.27
C LEU A 210 -19.58 -12.03 -32.33
N LEU A 211 -19.84 -12.00 -31.02
CA LEU A 211 -18.84 -11.72 -30.00
C LEU A 211 -17.75 -12.80 -29.95
N LEU A 212 -18.14 -14.08 -30.04
CA LEU A 212 -17.19 -15.18 -30.12
C LEU A 212 -16.35 -15.12 -31.40
N LYS A 213 -16.93 -14.70 -32.53
CA LYS A 213 -16.20 -14.49 -33.78
C LYS A 213 -15.14 -13.39 -33.64
N ALA A 214 -15.45 -12.30 -32.93
CA ALA A 214 -14.48 -11.24 -32.64
C ALA A 214 -13.24 -11.80 -31.93
N VAL A 215 -13.44 -12.65 -30.91
CA VAL A 215 -12.36 -13.31 -30.17
C VAL A 215 -11.56 -14.27 -31.06
N MET A 216 -12.25 -15.11 -31.84
CA MET A 216 -11.62 -16.12 -32.69
C MET A 216 -10.87 -15.55 -33.90
N SER A 217 -11.12 -14.28 -34.26
CA SER A 217 -10.48 -13.61 -35.40
C SER A 217 -9.16 -12.90 -35.04
N LEU A 218 -8.72 -13.00 -33.79
CA LEU A 218 -7.48 -12.38 -33.31
C LEU A 218 -6.32 -13.36 -33.37
N SER A 219 -5.31 -13.04 -34.18
CA SER A 219 -4.03 -13.75 -34.27
C SER A 219 -2.93 -12.94 -33.56
N ILE A 220 -1.91 -13.62 -33.04
CA ILE A 220 -0.90 -13.03 -32.15
C ILE A 220 0.53 -13.15 -32.67
N ASP A 221 0.77 -13.98 -33.68
CA ASP A 221 2.11 -14.22 -34.21
C ASP A 221 2.15 -14.24 -35.75
N GLU A 222 3.37 -14.30 -36.29
CA GLU A 222 3.66 -14.35 -37.73
C GLU A 222 3.11 -15.63 -38.40
N THR A 223 2.74 -16.64 -37.61
CA THR A 223 2.17 -17.90 -38.09
C THR A 223 0.64 -17.84 -38.21
N GLY A 224 0.02 -16.82 -37.62
CA GLY A 224 -1.42 -16.60 -37.63
C GLY A 224 -2.19 -17.35 -36.53
N GLU A 225 -1.52 -17.97 -35.56
CA GLU A 225 -2.21 -18.65 -34.44
C GLU A 225 -2.89 -17.66 -33.50
N GLY A 226 -4.12 -17.98 -33.09
CA GLY A 226 -4.88 -17.24 -32.07
C GLY A 226 -4.77 -17.88 -30.68
N PHE A 227 -5.44 -17.30 -29.68
CA PHE A 227 -5.44 -17.83 -28.30
C PHE A 227 -6.40 -19.02 -28.08
N PHE A 228 -7.38 -19.17 -28.98
CA PHE A 228 -8.44 -20.18 -28.89
C PHE A 228 -8.66 -20.86 -30.24
N GLU A 229 -9.07 -22.12 -30.19
CA GLU A 229 -9.33 -22.95 -31.37
C GLU A 229 -10.68 -23.68 -31.24
N LYS A 230 -11.27 -24.01 -32.38
CA LYS A 230 -12.44 -24.89 -32.44
C LYS A 230 -11.99 -26.34 -32.41
N ARG A 231 -12.59 -27.15 -31.55
CA ARG A 231 -12.35 -28.59 -31.43
C ARG A 231 -13.59 -29.38 -31.80
N GLN A 232 -13.40 -30.53 -32.42
CA GLN A 232 -14.45 -31.52 -32.66
C GLN A 232 -14.17 -32.80 -31.85
N PRO A 233 -15.20 -33.61 -31.54
CA PRO A 233 -15.08 -34.76 -30.64
C PRO A 233 -14.23 -35.93 -31.18
N ASP A 234 -13.63 -35.81 -32.36
CA ASP A 234 -12.90 -36.90 -33.02
C ASP A 234 -11.45 -37.09 -32.50
N PHE A 235 -11.07 -36.40 -31.41
CA PHE A 235 -9.81 -36.65 -30.69
C PHE A 235 -10.02 -37.57 -29.48
N MET A 236 -9.37 -38.74 -29.56
CA MET A 236 -9.43 -39.91 -28.68
C MET A 236 -9.35 -39.61 -27.17
N ASP A 237 -10.27 -40.19 -26.40
CA ASP A 237 -10.07 -40.54 -24.98
C ASP A 237 -9.55 -41.99 -24.93
N PRO A 238 -8.28 -42.24 -24.61
CA PRO A 238 -7.71 -43.60 -24.60
C PRO A 238 -8.32 -44.52 -23.53
N ASN A 239 -9.05 -43.98 -22.55
CA ASN A 239 -9.45 -44.71 -21.33
C ASN A 239 -10.96 -44.94 -21.20
N ARG A 240 -11.77 -44.68 -22.25
CA ARG A 240 -13.20 -44.99 -22.25
C ARG A 240 -13.52 -46.22 -23.10
N GLU A 241 -13.66 -47.38 -22.46
CA GLU A 241 -14.19 -48.63 -23.06
C GLU A 241 -15.71 -48.60 -23.34
N SER A 242 -16.34 -47.42 -23.43
CA SER A 242 -17.77 -47.31 -23.72
C SER A 242 -18.01 -46.85 -25.16
N LYS A 243 -18.85 -47.61 -25.88
CA LYS A 243 -19.23 -47.40 -27.29
C LYS A 243 -19.43 -45.90 -27.63
N PRO A 244 -18.91 -45.43 -28.77
CA PRO A 244 -19.04 -44.03 -29.16
C PRO A 244 -20.51 -43.69 -29.40
N LYS A 245 -21.11 -42.88 -28.52
CA LYS A 245 -22.35 -42.17 -28.85
C LYS A 245 -22.01 -41.16 -29.93
N LYS A 246 -22.60 -41.32 -31.12
CA LYS A 246 -22.53 -40.37 -32.25
C LYS A 246 -23.04 -38.99 -31.82
N HIS A 247 -22.18 -38.13 -31.27
CA HIS A 247 -22.39 -36.69 -31.22
C HIS A 247 -21.59 -36.06 -32.38
N LYS A 248 -21.97 -36.34 -33.63
CA LYS A 248 -21.20 -35.94 -34.82
C LYS A 248 -21.16 -34.42 -35.09
N ASP A 249 -21.97 -33.62 -34.40
CA ASP A 249 -22.14 -32.20 -34.75
C ASP A 249 -21.83 -31.20 -33.61
N ALA A 250 -21.32 -31.65 -32.46
CA ALA A 250 -21.03 -30.76 -31.33
C ALA A 250 -19.63 -30.15 -31.45
N CYS A 251 -19.55 -28.84 -31.69
CA CYS A 251 -18.28 -28.11 -31.73
C CYS A 251 -17.96 -27.46 -30.37
N TYR A 252 -16.69 -27.53 -29.97
CA TYR A 252 -16.18 -26.98 -28.72
C TYR A 252 -15.14 -25.90 -29.01
N ILE A 253 -14.88 -25.03 -28.03
CA ILE A 253 -13.74 -24.12 -28.02
C ILE A 253 -12.75 -24.58 -26.95
N GLY A 254 -11.47 -24.58 -27.28
CA GLY A 254 -10.37 -24.82 -26.36
C GLY A 254 -9.28 -23.76 -26.52
N PHE A 255 -8.32 -23.74 -25.60
CA PHE A 255 -7.11 -22.96 -25.80
C PHE A 255 -6.25 -23.60 -26.91
N THR A 256 -5.62 -22.77 -27.74
CA THR A 256 -4.49 -23.23 -28.57
C THR A 256 -3.28 -23.55 -27.68
N ARG A 257 -2.25 -24.17 -28.27
CA ARG A 257 -0.96 -24.33 -27.60
C ARG A 257 -0.39 -22.97 -27.15
N THR A 258 -0.42 -21.98 -28.04
CA THR A 258 0.04 -20.62 -27.77
C THR A 258 -0.76 -19.96 -26.65
N GLY A 259 -2.08 -20.13 -26.63
CA GLY A 259 -2.92 -19.59 -25.56
C GLY A 259 -2.73 -20.24 -24.19
N LEU A 260 -2.47 -21.55 -24.15
CA LEU A 260 -2.07 -22.23 -22.92
C LEU A 260 -0.71 -21.72 -22.43
N LEU A 261 0.30 -21.68 -23.31
CA LEU A 261 1.63 -21.22 -22.96
C LEU A 261 1.63 -19.79 -22.42
N TYR A 262 0.87 -18.88 -23.04
CA TYR A 262 0.78 -17.50 -22.58
C TYR A 262 0.12 -17.39 -21.19
N ARG A 263 -1.04 -18.03 -21.02
CA ARG A 263 -1.75 -18.08 -19.73
C ARG A 263 -0.87 -18.67 -18.64
N ASP A 264 -0.24 -19.80 -18.92
CA ASP A 264 0.56 -20.56 -17.95
C ASP A 264 1.85 -19.82 -17.63
N LYS A 265 2.51 -19.20 -18.60
CA LYS A 265 3.67 -18.33 -18.37
C LYS A 265 3.33 -17.17 -17.43
N ILE A 266 2.19 -16.50 -17.62
CA ILE A 266 1.76 -15.41 -16.73
C ILE A 266 1.40 -15.96 -15.35
N GLN A 267 0.68 -17.09 -15.28
CA GLN A 267 0.34 -17.71 -14.01
C GLN A 267 1.61 -18.14 -13.24
N ASP A 268 2.62 -18.64 -13.94
CA ASP A 268 3.90 -19.02 -13.36
C ASP A 268 4.70 -17.82 -12.87
N LEU A 269 4.67 -16.70 -13.60
CA LEU A 269 5.25 -15.44 -13.12
C LEU A 269 4.52 -14.95 -11.86
N ALA A 270 3.20 -14.92 -11.87
CA ALA A 270 2.40 -14.53 -10.70
C ALA A 270 2.63 -15.48 -9.50
N ASN A 271 2.79 -16.78 -9.75
CA ASN A 271 3.12 -17.75 -8.72
C ASN A 271 4.52 -17.49 -8.14
N LYS A 272 5.51 -17.13 -8.97
CA LYS A 272 6.85 -16.73 -8.51
C LYS A 272 6.81 -15.43 -7.69
N ASP A 273 5.98 -14.47 -8.10
CA ASP A 273 5.83 -13.18 -7.41
C ASP A 273 4.97 -13.26 -6.14
N SER A 274 4.22 -14.35 -5.94
CA SER A 274 3.39 -14.57 -4.74
C SER A 274 4.18 -14.85 -3.47
N MET A 275 5.50 -15.03 -3.59
CA MET A 275 6.37 -15.31 -2.47
C MET A 275 6.49 -14.08 -1.56
N LYS A 276 6.33 -14.30 -0.24
CA LYS A 276 6.58 -13.24 0.74
C LYS A 276 7.96 -13.44 1.36
N PRO A 277 8.96 -12.62 1.00
CA PRO A 277 10.31 -12.68 1.57
C PRO A 277 10.34 -12.67 3.11
N LEU A 278 11.25 -13.46 3.68
CA LEU A 278 11.47 -13.65 5.12
C LEU A 278 12.92 -13.24 5.49
N PRO A 279 13.24 -13.05 6.78
CA PRO A 279 14.60 -12.84 7.25
C PRO A 279 15.53 -14.01 6.87
N MET A 280 16.82 -13.74 6.77
CA MET A 280 17.87 -14.73 6.46
C MET A 280 18.60 -15.17 7.73
N VAL A 281 19.11 -16.40 7.78
CA VAL A 281 19.99 -16.91 8.87
C VAL A 281 21.47 -16.91 8.51
N CYS A 282 21.82 -16.29 7.39
CA CYS A 282 23.18 -15.97 7.01
C CYS A 282 23.19 -14.54 6.44
N GLU A 283 24.38 -13.98 6.33
CA GLU A 283 24.55 -12.67 5.68
C GLU A 283 23.98 -12.71 4.26
N PRO A 284 23.23 -11.67 3.85
CA PRO A 284 22.74 -11.52 2.48
C PRO A 284 23.91 -11.37 1.50
N LEU A 285 23.70 -11.78 0.24
CA LEU A 285 24.68 -11.49 -0.81
C LEU A 285 24.79 -9.99 -1.04
N ASP A 286 26.00 -9.51 -1.23
CA ASP A 286 26.22 -8.11 -1.59
C ASP A 286 25.57 -7.77 -2.92
N TRP A 287 24.96 -6.60 -2.96
CA TRP A 287 24.54 -5.97 -4.19
C TRP A 287 25.75 -5.38 -4.91
N SER A 288 25.68 -5.41 -6.23
CA SER A 288 26.57 -4.62 -7.10
C SER A 288 25.74 -3.98 -8.20
N LEU A 289 26.36 -3.11 -9.00
CA LEU A 289 25.70 -2.51 -10.17
C LEU A 289 25.42 -3.54 -11.28
N GLU A 290 26.16 -4.66 -11.30
CA GLU A 290 26.09 -5.69 -12.34
C GLU A 290 25.23 -6.90 -11.92
N GLU A 291 25.32 -7.28 -10.64
CA GLU A 291 24.70 -8.48 -10.10
C GLU A 291 23.71 -8.19 -8.98
N ARG A 292 22.63 -8.99 -8.94
CA ARG A 292 21.61 -8.91 -7.89
C ARG A 292 22.13 -9.55 -6.59
N GLY A 293 22.02 -8.79 -5.50
CA GLY A 293 22.31 -9.21 -4.14
C GLY A 293 21.07 -9.64 -3.36
N GLY A 294 21.18 -9.64 -2.02
CA GLY A 294 20.12 -10.02 -1.10
C GLY A 294 20.08 -11.52 -0.85
N TYR A 295 19.09 -12.21 -1.43
CA TYR A 295 18.87 -13.64 -1.18
C TYR A 295 19.86 -14.55 -1.90
N LEU A 296 20.00 -15.80 -1.45
CA LEU A 296 20.92 -16.76 -2.08
C LEU A 296 20.36 -17.32 -3.39
N THR A 297 19.07 -17.68 -3.41
CA THR A 297 18.45 -18.29 -4.58
C THR A 297 18.17 -17.26 -5.67
N GLN A 298 18.41 -17.63 -6.93
CA GLN A 298 18.19 -16.76 -8.08
C GLN A 298 16.73 -16.26 -8.15
N ILE A 299 15.75 -17.08 -7.77
CA ILE A 299 14.33 -16.71 -7.84
C ILE A 299 14.00 -15.62 -6.83
N ASN A 300 14.53 -15.72 -5.61
CA ASN A 300 14.32 -14.69 -4.58
C ASN A 300 15.02 -13.39 -4.95
N ARG A 301 16.20 -13.46 -5.58
CA ARG A 301 16.89 -12.30 -6.18
C ARG A 301 16.14 -11.71 -7.38
N MET A 302 15.43 -12.52 -8.15
CA MET A 302 14.61 -12.02 -9.25
C MET A 302 13.37 -11.28 -8.75
N ALA A 303 12.80 -11.74 -7.62
CA ALA A 303 11.64 -11.11 -6.98
C ALA A 303 12.01 -9.83 -6.19
N ALA A 304 13.19 -9.78 -5.59
CA ALA A 304 13.71 -8.58 -4.92
C ALA A 304 14.43 -7.68 -5.94
N ASN A 305 13.79 -6.60 -6.37
CA ASN A 305 14.46 -5.60 -7.22
C ASN A 305 15.34 -4.68 -6.36
N LEU A 306 16.52 -4.31 -6.85
CA LEU A 306 17.40 -3.33 -6.21
C LEU A 306 16.69 -1.99 -6.01
N ILE A 307 16.03 -1.49 -7.06
CA ILE A 307 15.17 -0.30 -7.01
C ILE A 307 13.74 -0.73 -7.29
N HIS A 308 12.86 -0.49 -6.32
CA HIS A 308 11.44 -0.80 -6.45
C HIS A 308 10.72 0.26 -7.30
N TRP A 309 9.85 -0.18 -8.22
CA TRP A 309 9.17 0.70 -9.20
C TRP A 309 10.14 1.53 -10.07
N ASN A 310 11.29 0.97 -10.45
CA ASN A 310 12.29 1.73 -11.18
C ASN A 310 11.78 2.24 -12.53
N ALA A 311 11.82 3.57 -12.73
CA ALA A 311 11.44 4.27 -13.95
C ALA A 311 12.64 4.95 -14.64
N GLY A 312 13.86 4.43 -14.41
CA GLY A 312 15.12 4.98 -14.92
C GLY A 312 16.00 5.65 -13.86
N SER A 313 15.69 5.46 -12.58
CA SER A 313 16.60 5.83 -11.49
C SER A 313 17.75 4.81 -11.39
N GLU A 314 18.94 5.28 -11.06
CA GLU A 314 20.15 4.46 -10.98
C GLU A 314 20.94 4.80 -9.70
N PRO A 315 21.41 3.81 -8.92
CA PRO A 315 22.18 4.06 -7.71
C PRO A 315 23.68 4.22 -8.04
N SER A 316 24.39 5.03 -7.24
CA SER A 316 25.85 5.05 -7.25
C SER A 316 26.43 3.88 -6.45
N GLN A 317 27.74 3.65 -6.57
CA GLN A 317 28.45 2.70 -5.71
C GLN A 317 28.30 3.06 -4.22
N LEU A 318 28.28 4.33 -3.84
CA LEU A 318 28.08 4.76 -2.44
C LEU A 318 26.73 4.29 -1.89
N VAL A 319 25.67 4.39 -2.70
CA VAL A 319 24.33 3.93 -2.31
C VAL A 319 24.30 2.41 -2.13
N ILE A 320 24.98 1.68 -3.01
CA ILE A 320 25.14 0.22 -2.91
C ILE A 320 25.92 -0.17 -1.66
N ASP A 321 27.03 0.51 -1.38
CA ASP A 321 27.87 0.24 -0.21
C ASP A 321 27.11 0.46 1.09
N ALA A 322 26.31 1.55 1.17
CA ALA A 322 25.45 1.81 2.33
C ALA A 322 24.37 0.73 2.50
N LEU A 323 23.76 0.28 1.39
CA LEU A 323 22.78 -0.81 1.41
C LEU A 323 23.41 -2.12 1.89
N ASN A 324 24.60 -2.46 1.39
CA ASN A 324 25.34 -3.65 1.78
C ASN A 324 25.74 -3.62 3.26
N LYS A 325 26.09 -2.44 3.77
CA LYS A 325 26.35 -2.26 5.20
C LYS A 325 25.10 -2.51 6.05
N LEU A 326 23.95 -1.98 5.66
CA LEU A 326 22.68 -2.20 6.39
C LEU A 326 22.26 -3.66 6.43
N GLN A 327 22.42 -4.40 5.33
CA GLN A 327 21.98 -5.79 5.26
C GLN A 327 22.87 -6.75 6.05
N ARG A 328 24.10 -6.33 6.40
CA ARG A 328 25.03 -7.08 7.25
C ARG A 328 24.79 -6.90 8.74
N VAL A 329 23.93 -5.96 9.15
CA VAL A 329 23.61 -5.76 10.57
C VAL A 329 22.94 -7.03 11.13
N PRO A 330 23.54 -7.70 12.13
CA PRO A 330 23.02 -8.95 12.65
C PRO A 330 22.01 -8.68 13.78
N PHE A 331 20.79 -9.15 13.61
CA PHE A 331 19.72 -9.08 14.61
C PHE A 331 19.52 -10.45 15.28
N ARG A 332 18.74 -10.47 16.36
CA ARG A 332 18.14 -11.68 16.92
C ARG A 332 16.80 -11.35 17.55
N ILE A 333 16.00 -12.38 17.83
CA ILE A 333 14.69 -12.19 18.46
C ILE A 333 14.87 -11.86 19.95
N ASN A 334 14.12 -10.88 20.43
CA ASN A 334 14.03 -10.52 21.84
C ASN A 334 13.10 -11.53 22.56
N PRO A 335 13.63 -12.44 23.38
CA PRO A 335 12.82 -13.50 24.00
C PRO A 335 11.82 -12.93 25.02
N TYR A 336 12.17 -11.85 25.71
CA TYR A 336 11.31 -11.20 26.69
C TYR A 336 10.05 -10.62 26.03
N ILE A 337 10.23 -9.88 24.94
CA ILE A 337 9.11 -9.29 24.19
C ILE A 337 8.30 -10.36 23.44
N LEU A 338 8.94 -11.40 22.91
CA LEU A 338 8.22 -12.51 22.27
C LEU A 338 7.31 -13.26 23.26
N GLN A 339 7.80 -13.51 24.47
CA GLN A 339 7.00 -14.14 25.52
C GLN A 339 5.83 -13.24 25.92
N LEU A 340 6.07 -11.95 26.16
CA LEU A 340 5.02 -10.99 26.47
C LEU A 340 3.94 -10.94 25.39
N GLN A 341 4.31 -10.82 24.12
CA GLN A 341 3.37 -10.79 23.01
C GLN A 341 2.55 -12.08 22.91
N THR A 342 3.16 -13.23 23.18
CA THR A 342 2.46 -14.52 23.25
C THR A 342 1.42 -14.52 24.37
N ASP A 343 1.74 -13.97 25.53
CA ASP A 343 0.82 -13.89 26.67
C ASP A 343 -0.31 -12.88 26.44
N LEU A 344 -0.03 -11.77 25.74
CA LEU A 344 -1.07 -10.81 25.31
C LEU A 344 -2.06 -11.46 24.35
N ILE A 345 -1.60 -12.27 23.38
CA ILE A 345 -2.51 -13.03 22.50
C ILE A 345 -3.39 -13.97 23.32
N ARG A 346 -2.81 -14.74 24.23
CA ARG A 346 -3.57 -15.69 25.08
C ARG A 346 -4.62 -15.03 25.97
N LYS A 347 -4.45 -13.74 26.27
CA LYS A 347 -5.37 -12.94 27.09
C LYS A 347 -6.25 -12.01 26.25
N SER A 348 -6.10 -12.02 24.94
CA SER A 348 -6.79 -11.09 24.02
C SER A 348 -6.58 -9.62 24.39
N TRP A 349 -5.38 -9.26 24.84
CA TRP A 349 -5.02 -7.89 25.20
C TRP A 349 -4.50 -7.11 23.97
N GLU A 350 -5.10 -5.96 23.72
CA GLU A 350 -4.72 -5.06 22.64
C GLU A 350 -4.00 -3.82 23.18
N ILE A 351 -2.87 -3.46 22.58
CA ILE A 351 -2.02 -2.35 23.04
C ILE A 351 -1.56 -1.54 21.82
N GLY A 352 -1.81 -0.23 21.81
CA GLY A 352 -1.36 0.64 20.72
C GLY A 352 -1.88 0.18 19.35
N SER A 353 -1.00 -0.28 18.46
CA SER A 353 -1.32 -0.90 17.16
C SER A 353 -1.29 -2.43 17.15
N PHE A 354 -0.97 -3.07 18.29
CA PHE A 354 -1.02 -4.51 18.47
C PHE A 354 -2.47 -4.97 18.61
N ARG A 355 -2.88 -5.91 17.75
CA ARG A 355 -4.26 -6.42 17.70
C ARG A 355 -4.27 -7.93 17.80
N THR A 356 -5.24 -8.45 18.53
CA THR A 356 -5.42 -9.89 18.76
C THR A 356 -6.77 -10.32 18.24
N TYR A 357 -6.88 -11.53 17.72
CA TYR A 357 -8.15 -12.07 17.27
C TYR A 357 -8.19 -13.57 17.55
N GLU A 358 -9.11 -13.97 18.41
CA GLU A 358 -9.48 -15.35 18.65
C GLU A 358 -10.96 -15.50 18.31
N LYS A 359 -11.27 -16.33 17.33
CA LYS A 359 -12.59 -16.39 16.71
C LYS A 359 -13.69 -16.70 17.73
N ASP A 360 -13.48 -17.73 18.55
CA ASP A 360 -14.50 -18.23 19.46
C ASP A 360 -14.83 -17.20 20.55
N SER A 361 -13.80 -16.59 21.17
CA SER A 361 -14.00 -15.52 22.16
C SER A 361 -14.66 -14.27 21.57
N TRP A 362 -14.29 -13.90 20.34
CA TRP A 362 -14.91 -12.75 19.67
C TRP A 362 -16.40 -13.00 19.41
N GLU A 363 -16.77 -14.21 18.97
CA GLU A 363 -18.16 -14.57 18.69
C GLU A 363 -19.03 -14.47 19.95
N ASP A 364 -18.55 -15.00 21.08
CA ASP A 364 -19.27 -14.95 22.36
C ASP A 364 -19.52 -13.51 22.87
N GLU A 365 -18.59 -12.58 22.63
CA GLU A 365 -18.68 -11.20 23.11
C GLU A 365 -19.52 -10.28 22.20
N HIS A 366 -19.47 -10.49 20.88
CA HIS A 366 -19.94 -9.49 19.90
C HIS A 366 -21.13 -9.96 19.06
N PHE A 367 -21.39 -11.27 18.96
CA PHE A 367 -22.60 -11.71 18.27
C PHE A 367 -23.84 -11.42 19.14
N PRO A 368 -24.94 -10.94 18.54
CA PRO A 368 -26.18 -10.81 19.27
C PRO A 368 -26.62 -12.21 19.70
N LEU A 369 -26.92 -12.38 20.99
CA LEU A 369 -27.50 -13.61 21.55
C LEU A 369 -28.93 -13.77 21.03
N VAL A 370 -29.06 -14.29 19.82
CA VAL A 370 -30.34 -14.54 19.17
C VAL A 370 -30.43 -16.03 18.86
N ASP A 371 -31.40 -16.69 19.48
CA ASP A 371 -31.67 -18.11 19.25
C ASP A 371 -32.06 -18.34 17.78
N SER A 372 -31.44 -19.33 17.13
CA SER A 372 -31.79 -19.74 15.78
C SER A 372 -33.27 -20.12 15.64
N ASP A 373 -33.85 -20.69 16.70
CA ASP A 373 -35.26 -21.07 16.73
C ASP A 373 -36.16 -19.83 16.78
N TYR A 374 -35.77 -18.79 17.54
CA TYR A 374 -36.48 -17.51 17.53
C TYR A 374 -36.42 -16.85 16.14
N ILE A 375 -35.26 -16.83 15.48
CA ILE A 375 -35.13 -16.29 14.11
C ILE A 375 -36.04 -17.04 13.14
N ALA A 376 -36.19 -18.36 13.30
CA ALA A 376 -37.06 -19.17 12.46
C ALA A 376 -38.56 -18.88 12.66
N THR A 377 -38.96 -18.34 13.82
CA THR A 377 -40.35 -17.93 14.10
C THR A 377 -40.73 -16.56 13.54
N LEU A 378 -39.74 -15.72 13.19
CA LEU A 378 -39.98 -14.38 12.67
C LEU A 378 -40.45 -14.42 11.21
N ASP A 379 -41.48 -13.64 10.91
CA ASP A 379 -41.86 -13.37 9.52
C ASP A 379 -40.72 -12.63 8.82
N LYS A 380 -40.28 -13.14 7.67
CA LYS A 380 -39.14 -12.60 6.91
C LYS A 380 -39.38 -11.18 6.40
N GLU A 381 -40.63 -10.77 6.27
CA GLU A 381 -41.00 -9.41 5.89
C GLU A 381 -41.12 -8.45 7.07
N SER A 382 -41.13 -8.95 8.31
CA SER A 382 -41.25 -8.12 9.52
C SER A 382 -40.03 -7.21 9.75
N ASP A 383 -40.28 -6.08 10.40
CA ASP A 383 -39.21 -5.16 10.82
C ASP A 383 -38.27 -5.80 11.84
N ASP A 384 -38.77 -6.71 12.69
CA ASP A 384 -37.98 -7.44 13.68
C ASP A 384 -36.98 -8.41 13.01
N TYR A 385 -37.42 -9.17 12.00
CA TYR A 385 -36.50 -10.01 11.21
C TYR A 385 -35.43 -9.17 10.50
N LYS A 386 -35.84 -8.06 9.88
CA LYS A 386 -34.92 -7.12 9.22
C LYS A 386 -33.92 -6.52 10.21
N LYS A 387 -34.35 -6.22 11.44
CA LYS A 387 -33.50 -5.69 12.51
C LYS A 387 -32.47 -6.73 12.97
N VAL A 388 -32.91 -7.96 13.27
CA VAL A 388 -32.02 -9.07 13.69
C VAL A 388 -30.99 -9.38 12.59
N MET A 389 -31.44 -9.46 11.33
CA MET A 389 -30.53 -9.71 10.21
C MET A 389 -29.52 -8.58 9.99
N ARG A 390 -29.90 -7.31 10.23
CA ARG A 390 -28.96 -6.19 10.23
C ARG A 390 -27.93 -6.31 11.35
N GLN A 391 -28.34 -6.70 12.55
CA GLN A 391 -27.43 -6.90 13.68
C GLN A 391 -26.44 -8.02 13.41
N LEU A 392 -26.90 -9.18 12.96
CA LEU A 392 -26.04 -10.30 12.55
C LEU A 392 -25.11 -9.89 11.40
N SER A 393 -25.62 -9.22 10.38
CA SER A 393 -24.79 -8.74 9.26
C SER A 393 -23.74 -7.73 9.70
N SER A 394 -24.02 -6.88 10.70
CA SER A 394 -23.04 -5.97 11.29
C SER A 394 -21.98 -6.76 12.04
N ALA A 395 -22.38 -7.69 12.91
CA ALA A 395 -21.45 -8.53 13.66
C ALA A 395 -20.50 -9.32 12.74
N TYR A 396 -21.01 -9.97 11.68
CA TYR A 396 -20.14 -10.62 10.67
C TYR A 396 -19.20 -9.65 9.94
N HIS A 397 -19.63 -8.40 9.73
CA HIS A 397 -18.79 -7.39 9.10
C HIS A 397 -17.67 -6.96 10.04
N ASP A 398 -18.00 -6.69 11.30
CA ASP A 398 -17.09 -6.27 12.36
C ASP A 398 -16.06 -7.37 12.67
N GLN A 399 -16.52 -8.64 12.78
CA GLN A 399 -15.66 -9.81 12.93
C GLN A 399 -14.56 -9.85 11.88
N LYS A 400 -14.94 -9.65 10.62
CA LYS A 400 -14.02 -9.67 9.48
C LYS A 400 -13.08 -8.48 9.47
N ILE A 401 -13.51 -7.32 9.97
CA ILE A 401 -12.65 -6.15 10.11
C ILE A 401 -11.58 -6.41 11.16
N ASP A 402 -11.96 -6.97 12.31
CA ASP A 402 -11.05 -7.21 13.43
C ASP A 402 -10.08 -8.36 13.13
N GLU A 403 -10.53 -9.42 12.48
CA GLU A 403 -9.68 -10.47 11.91
C GLU A 403 -8.61 -9.85 10.97
N GLN A 404 -9.04 -8.97 10.06
CA GLN A 404 -8.11 -8.30 9.13
C GLN A 404 -7.13 -7.35 9.82
N ARG A 405 -7.53 -6.71 10.91
CA ARG A 405 -6.69 -5.80 11.70
C ARG A 405 -5.65 -6.53 12.54
N SER A 406 -5.92 -7.77 12.96
CA SER A 406 -4.99 -8.60 13.75
C SER A 406 -3.96 -9.34 12.89
N GLU A 407 -4.23 -9.59 11.60
CA GLU A 407 -3.32 -10.26 10.67
C GLU A 407 -1.85 -9.77 10.72
N PRO A 408 -1.55 -8.46 10.76
CA PRO A 408 -0.17 -7.97 10.82
C PRO A 408 0.56 -8.39 12.10
N SER A 409 -0.07 -8.26 13.27
CA SER A 409 0.50 -8.66 14.56
C SER A 409 0.70 -10.18 14.61
N GLY A 410 -0.32 -10.95 14.22
CA GLY A 410 -0.23 -12.42 14.15
C GLY A 410 0.85 -12.90 13.19
N ARG A 411 1.00 -12.26 12.02
CA ARG A 411 2.08 -12.59 11.07
C ARG A 411 3.46 -12.30 11.63
N THR A 412 3.63 -11.18 12.32
CA THR A 412 4.92 -10.76 12.90
C THR A 412 5.38 -11.77 13.95
N ILE A 413 4.49 -12.17 14.87
CA ILE A 413 4.80 -13.14 15.92
C ILE A 413 5.06 -14.53 15.32
N ASN A 414 4.23 -14.98 14.39
CA ASN A 414 4.45 -16.28 13.72
C ASN A 414 5.81 -16.34 13.01
N ILE A 415 6.30 -15.22 12.48
CA ILE A 415 7.66 -15.15 11.94
C ILE A 415 8.67 -15.15 13.09
N ALA A 416 8.53 -14.28 14.10
CA ALA A 416 9.45 -14.23 15.24
C ALA A 416 9.63 -15.59 15.93
N GLU A 417 8.56 -16.36 16.12
CA GLU A 417 8.58 -17.74 16.64
C GLU A 417 9.47 -18.68 15.80
N GLN A 418 9.42 -18.58 14.46
CA GLN A 418 10.26 -19.39 13.58
C GLN A 418 11.75 -19.05 13.65
N PHE A 419 12.10 -17.87 14.17
CA PHE A 419 13.48 -17.40 14.31
C PHE A 419 13.90 -17.27 15.78
N ARG A 420 13.09 -17.76 16.73
CA ARG A 420 13.33 -17.60 18.18
C ARG A 420 14.73 -18.09 18.60
N ASP A 421 15.13 -19.24 18.09
CA ASP A 421 16.38 -19.92 18.47
C ASP A 421 17.56 -19.55 17.57
N GLU A 422 17.38 -18.58 16.66
CA GLU A 422 18.43 -18.14 15.75
C GLU A 422 19.34 -17.13 16.44
N GLU A 423 20.65 -17.43 16.50
CA GLU A 423 21.63 -16.51 17.09
C GLU A 423 21.80 -15.22 16.28
N ARG A 424 21.63 -15.32 14.95
CA ARG A 424 21.75 -14.21 14.01
C ARG A 424 20.70 -14.32 12.92
N ILE A 425 20.00 -13.22 12.69
CA ILE A 425 19.08 -13.01 11.57
C ILE A 425 19.46 -11.73 10.84
N TYR A 426 19.30 -11.74 9.52
CA TYR A 426 19.65 -10.65 8.64
C TYR A 426 18.47 -10.28 7.76
N PHE A 427 18.47 -9.03 7.32
CA PHE A 427 17.42 -8.47 6.48
C PHE A 427 18.05 -8.01 5.17
N PRO A 428 17.70 -8.59 4.02
CA PRO A 428 18.01 -8.00 2.73
C PRO A 428 17.32 -6.64 2.60
N TRP A 429 17.95 -5.70 1.88
CA TRP A 429 17.41 -4.37 1.66
C TRP A 429 17.27 -4.06 0.17
N PHE A 430 16.43 -3.07 -0.14
CA PHE A 430 16.25 -2.49 -1.46
C PHE A 430 16.07 -0.97 -1.35
N LEU A 431 16.10 -0.29 -2.48
CA LEU A 431 15.95 1.16 -2.63
C LEU A 431 14.58 1.52 -3.21
N ASP A 432 14.03 2.66 -2.82
CA ASP A 432 13.06 3.32 -3.67
C ASP A 432 13.76 4.11 -4.81
N THR A 433 12.97 4.71 -5.71
CA THR A 433 13.48 5.48 -6.85
C THR A 433 14.26 6.74 -6.47
N ARG A 434 14.30 7.11 -5.19
CA ARG A 434 14.94 8.31 -4.64
C ARG A 434 16.16 7.98 -3.78
N GLY A 435 16.47 6.70 -3.59
CA GLY A 435 17.61 6.25 -2.80
C GLY A 435 17.32 6.02 -1.30
N ARG A 436 16.06 6.03 -0.86
CA ARG A 436 15.72 5.60 0.51
C ARG A 436 15.78 4.08 0.63
N LEU A 437 16.25 3.60 1.78
CA LEU A 437 16.54 2.20 2.05
C LEU A 437 15.37 1.52 2.79
N TYR A 438 14.97 0.34 2.31
CA TYR A 438 13.86 -0.45 2.84
C TYR A 438 14.23 -1.94 2.99
N PRO A 439 13.88 -2.61 4.10
CA PRO A 439 14.01 -4.05 4.22
C PRO A 439 13.08 -4.78 3.24
N SER A 440 13.59 -5.78 2.53
CA SER A 440 12.84 -6.57 1.56
C SER A 440 11.82 -7.52 2.18
N VAL A 441 11.75 -7.65 3.51
CA VAL A 441 10.94 -8.65 4.22
C VAL A 441 9.50 -8.20 4.46
N SER A 442 8.56 -9.16 4.55
CA SER A 442 7.15 -8.91 4.89
C SER A 442 6.78 -9.47 6.27
N GLY A 443 6.27 -8.62 7.17
CA GLY A 443 5.78 -9.02 8.49
C GLY A 443 6.71 -8.54 9.59
N LEU A 444 7.73 -9.32 9.95
CA LEU A 444 8.76 -8.91 10.89
C LEU A 444 9.83 -8.07 10.17
N SER A 445 9.99 -6.81 10.54
CA SER A 445 10.91 -5.86 9.90
C SER A 445 11.49 -4.89 10.93
N PRO A 446 12.77 -4.47 10.81
CA PRO A 446 13.35 -3.43 11.66
C PRO A 446 12.71 -2.05 11.45
N GLN A 447 12.04 -1.83 10.31
CA GLN A 447 11.21 -0.63 10.04
C GLN A 447 9.72 -0.85 10.36
N GLY A 448 9.39 -1.90 11.14
CA GLY A 448 8.01 -2.26 11.47
C GLY A 448 7.36 -1.36 12.53
N ALA A 449 6.15 -1.75 12.96
CA ALA A 449 5.48 -1.10 14.08
C ALA A 449 6.25 -1.31 15.41
N ASP A 450 5.90 -0.56 16.45
CA ASP A 450 6.53 -0.64 17.79
C ASP A 450 6.74 -2.09 18.29
N TYR A 451 5.69 -2.92 18.26
CA TYR A 451 5.76 -4.32 18.66
C TYR A 451 6.71 -5.17 17.79
N ALA A 452 6.93 -4.80 16.52
CA ALA A 452 7.86 -5.48 15.63
C ALA A 452 9.31 -5.01 15.85
N LYS A 453 9.51 -3.70 16.09
CA LYS A 453 10.82 -3.13 16.44
C LYS A 453 11.35 -3.74 17.74
N ALA A 454 10.52 -3.80 18.79
CA ALA A 454 10.92 -4.32 20.10
C ALA A 454 11.28 -5.82 20.09
N LEU A 455 10.77 -6.59 19.12
CA LEU A 455 11.15 -7.99 18.90
C LEU A 455 12.57 -8.14 18.34
N LEU A 456 13.15 -7.10 17.77
CA LEU A 456 14.44 -7.14 17.10
C LEU A 456 15.49 -6.41 17.93
N ILE A 457 16.44 -7.18 18.47
CA ILE A 457 17.61 -6.67 19.19
C ILE A 457 18.87 -7.04 18.41
N SER A 458 20.00 -6.40 18.72
CA SER A 458 21.28 -6.79 18.14
C SER A 458 21.65 -8.22 18.55
N ALA A 459 22.16 -8.98 17.59
CA ALA A 459 22.86 -10.23 17.90
C ALA A 459 24.19 -9.97 18.62
N GLU A 460 24.79 -8.82 18.36
CA GLU A 460 26.12 -8.44 18.85
C GLU A 460 25.99 -7.22 19.75
N GLY A 461 26.05 -7.44 21.07
CA GLY A 461 25.85 -6.36 22.03
C GLY A 461 27.05 -5.42 22.10
N ALA A 462 26.83 -4.14 22.42
CA ALA A 462 27.90 -3.18 22.68
C ALA A 462 28.40 -3.27 24.12
N GLY A 463 29.68 -2.95 24.33
CA GLY A 463 30.25 -2.83 25.68
C GLY A 463 29.68 -1.61 26.41
N ILE A 464 29.66 -1.67 27.74
CA ILE A 464 29.19 -0.56 28.59
C ILE A 464 30.30 0.49 28.70
N ASN A 465 29.96 1.75 28.41
CA ASN A 465 30.84 2.92 28.57
C ASN A 465 30.16 4.02 29.40
N GLU A 466 30.81 5.18 29.51
CA GLU A 466 30.31 6.32 30.31
C GLU A 466 28.97 6.87 29.81
N ASP A 467 28.70 6.76 28.50
CA ASP A 467 27.47 7.23 27.86
C ASP A 467 26.33 6.20 27.93
N THR A 468 26.62 4.90 28.06
CA THR A 468 25.62 3.81 27.97
C THR A 468 24.44 4.02 28.91
N LYS A 469 24.70 4.38 30.18
CA LYS A 469 23.63 4.59 31.17
C LYS A 469 22.76 5.80 30.82
N ARG A 470 23.40 6.91 30.44
CA ARG A 470 22.73 8.15 30.04
C ARG A 470 21.84 7.91 28.83
N ASP A 471 22.39 7.26 27.81
CA ASP A 471 21.68 7.01 26.55
C ASP A 471 20.47 6.09 26.75
N LEU A 472 20.58 5.06 27.59
CA LEU A 472 19.44 4.19 27.95
C LEU A 472 18.36 4.98 28.68
N LEU A 473 18.72 5.81 29.68
CA LEU A 473 17.76 6.62 30.43
C LEU A 473 17.03 7.62 29.53
N ILE A 474 17.74 8.30 28.64
CA ILE A 474 17.12 9.22 27.66
C ILE A 474 16.21 8.44 26.71
N SER A 475 16.59 7.23 26.30
CA SER A 475 15.76 6.37 25.44
C SER A 475 14.49 5.93 26.14
N ILE A 476 14.56 5.57 27.43
CA ILE A 476 13.39 5.25 28.28
C ILE A 476 12.45 6.46 28.36
N ALA A 477 12.97 7.66 28.63
CA ALA A 477 12.15 8.89 28.63
C ALA A 477 11.49 9.14 27.27
N THR A 478 12.22 8.93 26.19
CA THR A 478 11.75 9.19 24.82
C THR A 478 10.68 8.19 24.39
N ALA A 479 10.88 6.89 24.65
CA ALA A 479 9.91 5.84 24.32
C ALA A 479 8.65 5.91 25.21
N GLY A 480 8.84 6.30 26.48
CA GLY A 480 7.76 6.50 27.44
C GLY A 480 6.88 7.68 27.04
N ALA A 481 7.51 8.82 26.74
CA ALA A 481 6.86 10.10 26.42
C ALA A 481 5.76 10.53 27.41
N PHE A 482 5.82 10.03 28.66
CA PHE A 482 4.87 10.36 29.70
C PHE A 482 4.88 11.87 29.96
N ASP A 483 3.69 12.46 29.96
CA ASP A 483 3.47 13.89 30.20
C ASP A 483 4.33 14.82 29.31
N GLY A 484 4.71 14.35 28.11
CA GLY A 484 5.50 15.14 27.15
C GLY A 484 6.98 15.30 27.52
N VAL A 485 7.53 14.43 28.37
CA VAL A 485 8.96 14.46 28.75
C VAL A 485 9.90 14.38 27.55
N ASP A 486 9.50 13.73 26.47
CA ASP A 486 10.27 13.61 25.23
C ASP A 486 10.40 14.94 24.45
N LYS A 487 9.72 15.99 24.91
CA LYS A 487 9.81 17.36 24.37
C LYS A 487 10.69 18.28 25.21
N GLN A 488 11.09 17.85 26.40
CA GLN A 488 12.02 18.59 27.24
C GLN A 488 13.46 18.39 26.76
N ASP A 489 14.39 19.16 27.33
CA ASP A 489 15.82 18.98 27.10
C ASP A 489 16.34 17.63 27.64
N PHE A 490 17.61 17.33 27.40
CA PHE A 490 18.20 16.06 27.84
C PHE A 490 18.38 15.96 29.36
N PHE A 491 18.53 17.08 30.06
CA PHE A 491 18.70 17.10 31.51
C PHE A 491 17.39 16.73 32.21
N GLU A 492 16.27 17.31 31.78
CA GLU A 492 14.93 16.99 32.29
C GLU A 492 14.54 15.54 31.96
N ARG A 493 14.82 15.07 30.74
CA ARG A 493 14.61 13.65 30.37
C ARG A 493 15.40 12.70 31.26
N LEU A 494 16.67 13.02 31.53
CA LEU A 494 17.53 12.20 32.38
C LEU A 494 17.01 12.19 33.82
N THR A 495 16.65 13.35 34.36
CA THR A 495 16.12 13.49 35.72
C THR A 495 14.84 12.69 35.90
N TRP A 496 13.91 12.81 34.95
CA TRP A 496 12.68 12.03 34.92
C TRP A 496 12.97 10.53 34.89
N ALA A 497 13.84 10.07 34.00
CA ALA A 497 14.16 8.65 33.85
C ALA A 497 14.88 8.08 35.08
N MET A 498 15.77 8.84 35.72
CA MET A 498 16.41 8.44 36.98
C MET A 498 15.40 8.27 38.11
N SER A 499 14.44 9.20 38.22
CA SER A 499 13.35 9.09 39.19
C SER A 499 12.46 7.88 38.89
N TYR A 500 12.11 7.67 37.62
CA TYR A 500 11.26 6.58 37.19
C TYR A 500 11.89 5.20 37.45
N THR A 501 13.14 5.02 37.05
CA THR A 501 13.89 3.74 37.21
C THR A 501 14.25 3.42 38.65
N SER A 502 14.21 4.40 39.56
CA SER A 502 14.43 4.20 41.00
C SER A 502 13.13 3.88 41.77
N HIS A 503 11.97 3.95 41.11
CA HIS A 503 10.68 3.72 41.75
C HIS A 503 10.46 2.23 42.04
N PRO A 504 9.92 1.82 43.22
CA PRO A 504 9.74 0.41 43.57
C PRO A 504 8.90 -0.40 42.56
N GLU A 505 7.92 0.23 41.93
CA GLU A 505 7.07 -0.41 40.90
C GLU A 505 7.81 -0.73 39.59
N PHE A 506 9.00 -0.15 39.36
CA PHE A 506 9.77 -0.37 38.14
C PHE A 506 10.16 -1.84 37.96
N GLU A 507 10.66 -2.46 39.04
CA GLU A 507 11.02 -3.88 39.03
C GLU A 507 9.79 -4.77 38.85
N THR A 508 8.69 -4.47 39.55
CA THR A 508 7.42 -5.19 39.41
C THR A 508 6.90 -5.15 37.97
N MET A 509 6.96 -4.00 37.31
CA MET A 509 6.57 -3.83 35.90
C MET A 509 7.40 -4.70 34.96
N ILE A 510 8.70 -4.84 35.20
CA ILE A 510 9.60 -5.61 34.34
C ILE A 510 9.42 -7.12 34.55
N LEU A 511 9.35 -7.56 35.80
CA LEU A 511 9.23 -8.97 36.15
C LEU A 511 7.81 -9.50 35.93
N ASN A 512 6.79 -8.65 36.02
CA ASN A 512 5.40 -9.02 35.81
C ASN A 512 4.61 -7.93 35.04
N PRO A 513 4.93 -7.72 33.75
CA PRO A 513 4.31 -6.68 32.91
C PRO A 513 2.80 -6.90 32.67
N MET A 514 2.30 -8.10 32.94
CA MET A 514 0.87 -8.40 32.87
C MET A 514 0.11 -7.97 34.14
N ALA A 515 0.79 -7.81 35.28
CA ALA A 515 0.19 -7.37 36.54
C ALA A 515 0.33 -5.85 36.77
N ASN A 516 1.34 -5.23 36.18
CA ASN A 516 1.53 -3.78 36.19
C ASN A 516 1.53 -3.27 34.74
N ASP A 517 0.41 -2.66 34.34
CA ASP A 517 0.11 -2.23 32.98
C ASP A 517 0.58 -0.79 32.67
N HIS A 518 1.32 -0.14 33.57
CA HIS A 518 1.75 1.25 33.38
C HIS A 518 2.48 1.46 32.05
N TRP A 519 3.34 0.53 31.65
CA TRP A 519 4.07 0.55 30.38
C TRP A 519 3.16 0.64 29.14
N MET A 520 1.91 0.15 29.22
CA MET A 520 0.97 0.15 28.08
C MET A 520 0.53 1.56 27.67
N SER A 521 0.67 2.52 28.58
CA SER A 521 0.32 3.92 28.36
C SER A 521 1.44 4.77 27.76
N ALA A 522 2.63 4.20 27.57
CA ALA A 522 3.71 4.84 26.85
C ALA A 522 3.36 5.08 25.36
N ASP A 523 4.07 6.01 24.71
CA ASP A 523 3.89 6.27 23.28
C ASP A 523 4.43 5.13 22.39
N GLU A 524 5.56 4.50 22.77
CA GLU A 524 6.08 3.26 22.18
C GLU A 524 6.14 2.13 23.25
N PRO A 525 5.01 1.52 23.64
CA PRO A 525 4.92 0.59 24.77
C PRO A 525 5.93 -0.55 24.76
N PHE A 526 6.09 -1.23 23.62
CA PHE A 526 6.95 -2.41 23.54
C PHE A 526 8.43 -2.02 23.53
N CYS A 527 8.82 -0.98 22.80
CA CYS A 527 10.19 -0.47 22.84
C CYS A 527 10.53 0.09 24.23
N PHE A 528 9.61 0.82 24.86
CA PHE A 528 9.76 1.33 26.23
C PHE A 528 10.03 0.21 27.22
N LEU A 529 9.21 -0.84 27.22
CA LEU A 529 9.39 -1.95 28.14
C LEU A 529 10.68 -2.73 27.84
N SER A 530 11.04 -2.91 26.56
CA SER A 530 12.32 -3.52 26.16
C SER A 530 13.52 -2.73 26.68
N LEU A 531 13.47 -1.40 26.65
CA LEU A 531 14.52 -0.53 27.19
C LEU A 531 14.59 -0.57 28.72
N CYS A 532 13.44 -0.59 29.39
CA CYS A 532 13.36 -0.73 30.85
C CYS A 532 13.94 -2.05 31.33
N GLU A 533 13.61 -3.16 30.66
CA GLU A 533 14.15 -4.48 30.98
C GLU A 533 15.66 -4.54 30.76
N GLU A 534 16.16 -3.97 29.65
CA GLU A 534 17.60 -3.86 29.40
C GLU A 534 18.31 -3.05 30.49
N PHE A 535 17.78 -1.88 30.86
CA PHE A 535 18.35 -1.06 31.92
C PHE A 535 18.40 -1.80 33.26
N TYR A 536 17.32 -2.50 33.63
CA TYR A 536 17.26 -3.28 34.85
C TYR A 536 18.29 -4.40 34.88
N ARG A 537 18.41 -5.18 33.80
CA ARG A 537 19.39 -6.28 33.72
C ARG A 537 20.84 -5.80 33.70
N VAL A 538 21.11 -4.63 33.13
CA VAL A 538 22.46 -4.08 33.01
C VAL A 538 22.89 -3.33 34.28
N PHE A 539 22.04 -2.43 34.79
CA PHE A 539 22.43 -1.48 35.84
C PHE A 539 21.81 -1.73 37.21
N VAL A 540 20.71 -2.50 37.30
CA VAL A 540 20.07 -2.81 38.58
C VAL A 540 20.53 -4.18 39.10
N THR A 541 20.39 -5.24 38.29
CA THR A 541 20.80 -6.59 38.70
C THR A 541 22.22 -6.95 38.29
N GLY A 542 22.75 -6.32 37.24
CA GLY A 542 24.10 -6.61 36.72
C GLY A 542 24.22 -7.97 36.03
N GLU A 543 23.10 -8.60 35.65
CA GLU A 543 23.05 -9.87 34.92
C GLU A 543 23.58 -9.75 33.48
N ARG A 544 23.45 -8.57 32.86
CA ARG A 544 23.92 -8.30 31.50
C ARG A 544 25.13 -7.35 31.53
N HIS A 545 26.22 -7.77 30.87
CA HIS A 545 27.46 -6.97 30.78
C HIS A 545 27.62 -6.25 29.43
N ARG A 546 26.62 -6.34 28.56
CA ARG A 546 26.56 -5.71 27.22
C ARG A 546 25.14 -5.26 26.96
N VAL A 547 24.99 -4.24 26.10
CA VAL A 547 23.68 -3.75 25.65
C VAL A 547 23.35 -4.24 24.24
N TYR A 548 22.12 -4.66 24.00
CA TYR A 548 21.64 -5.28 22.76
C TYR A 548 20.43 -4.55 22.15
N VAL A 549 19.73 -3.71 22.91
CA VAL A 549 18.53 -3.03 22.42
C VAL A 549 18.90 -1.85 21.51
N PHE A 550 18.34 -1.84 20.31
CA PHE A 550 18.35 -0.69 19.42
C PHE A 550 17.28 0.32 19.82
N PHE A 551 17.59 1.61 19.72
CA PHE A 551 16.57 2.65 19.81
C PHE A 551 16.87 3.80 18.85
N GLY A 552 15.82 4.45 18.38
CA GLY A 552 15.89 5.48 17.34
C GLY A 552 16.09 6.88 17.91
N ARG A 553 16.85 7.73 17.19
CA ARG A 553 16.82 9.19 17.34
C ARG A 553 16.12 9.78 16.13
N ASP A 554 14.90 10.25 16.34
CA ASP A 554 14.00 10.77 15.30
C ASP A 554 14.26 12.25 15.02
N GLN A 555 14.33 12.62 13.75
CA GLN A 555 14.52 13.99 13.31
C GLN A 555 13.26 14.85 13.46
N THR A 556 13.46 16.15 13.71
CA THR A 556 12.36 17.11 13.72
C THR A 556 12.09 17.60 12.29
N CYS A 557 11.18 16.93 11.59
CA CYS A 557 10.72 17.36 10.27
C CYS A 557 11.86 17.44 9.24
N SER A 558 12.50 16.30 8.96
CA SER A 558 13.63 16.11 8.01
C SER A 558 13.52 16.96 6.74
N GLY A 559 12.32 17.01 6.15
CA GLY A 559 12.07 17.82 4.96
C GLY A 559 12.29 19.31 5.11
N VAL A 560 11.75 19.90 6.19
CA VAL A 560 11.93 21.32 6.47
C VAL A 560 13.38 21.59 6.90
N GLN A 561 14.01 20.66 7.63
CA GLN A 561 15.43 20.77 8.00
C GLN A 561 16.32 20.93 6.77
N ILE A 562 16.26 19.99 5.82
CA ILE A 562 17.10 20.00 4.61
C ILE A 562 16.82 21.23 3.76
N LEU A 563 15.54 21.53 3.52
CA LEU A 563 15.17 22.63 2.63
C LEU A 563 15.47 23.99 3.25
N SER A 564 15.23 24.20 4.55
CA SER A 564 15.56 25.46 5.23
C SER A 564 17.06 25.71 5.25
N ALA A 565 17.86 24.65 5.44
CA ALA A 565 19.31 24.74 5.33
C ALA A 565 19.77 25.14 3.92
N LEU A 566 19.22 24.49 2.88
CA LEU A 566 19.56 24.76 1.48
C LEU A 566 19.19 26.18 1.02
N ILE A 567 18.05 26.71 1.45
CA ILE A 567 17.61 28.07 1.07
C ILE A 567 18.09 29.13 2.05
N GLY A 568 18.81 28.78 3.11
CA GLY A 568 19.24 29.74 4.13
C GLY A 568 18.09 30.41 4.90
N ASP A 569 17.00 29.69 5.17
CA ASP A 569 15.90 30.16 6.03
C ASP A 569 16.28 29.97 7.51
N GLU A 570 16.89 31.00 8.10
CA GLU A 570 17.38 30.96 9.48
C GLU A 570 16.27 30.62 10.48
N LYS A 571 15.06 31.16 10.28
CA LYS A 571 13.95 30.96 11.20
C LYS A 571 13.50 29.50 11.17
N ALA A 572 13.24 28.94 10.00
CA ALA A 572 12.87 27.53 9.87
C ALA A 572 14.00 26.59 10.32
N ALA A 573 15.25 26.93 10.03
CA ALA A 573 16.42 26.16 10.47
C ALA A 573 16.54 26.13 12.01
N ARG A 574 16.28 27.23 12.72
CA ARG A 574 16.20 27.25 14.20
C ARG A 574 15.05 26.39 14.72
N PHE A 575 13.84 26.58 14.20
CA PHE A 575 12.65 25.84 14.67
C PHE A 575 12.68 24.33 14.39
N THR A 576 13.55 23.92 13.48
CA THR A 576 13.82 22.51 13.19
C THR A 576 15.13 22.00 13.78
N ASN A 577 15.78 22.79 14.64
CA ASN A 577 17.01 22.45 15.33
C ASN A 577 18.23 22.20 14.42
N VAL A 578 18.20 22.68 13.16
CA VAL A 578 19.38 22.64 12.28
C VAL A 578 20.50 23.51 12.84
N LEU A 579 20.13 24.67 13.39
CA LEU A 579 21.05 25.59 14.05
C LEU A 579 21.11 25.30 15.56
N ILE A 580 22.19 25.75 16.19
CA ILE A 580 22.40 25.56 17.64
C ILE A 580 21.34 26.35 18.42
N THR A 581 20.68 25.66 19.34
CA THR A 581 19.70 26.23 20.28
C THR A 581 19.96 25.72 21.69
N GLU A 582 19.63 26.54 22.69
CA GLU A 582 19.76 26.15 24.12
C GLU A 582 18.73 25.09 24.52
N GLU A 583 17.52 25.20 23.96
CA GLU A 583 16.40 24.28 24.19
C GLU A 583 15.91 23.67 22.87
N PRO A 584 15.32 22.47 22.91
CA PRO A 584 14.74 21.85 21.72
C PRO A 584 13.57 22.69 21.20
N GLN A 585 13.63 23.08 19.93
CA GLN A 585 12.59 23.86 19.29
C GLN A 585 11.46 22.99 18.73
N ASP A 586 10.25 23.54 18.68
CA ASP A 586 9.04 22.85 18.22
C ASP A 586 8.36 23.56 17.06
N LEU A 587 8.80 23.28 15.83
CA LEU A 587 8.17 23.77 14.61
C LEU A 587 6.65 23.53 14.59
N TYR A 588 6.18 22.37 15.06
CA TYR A 588 4.76 22.03 15.02
C TYR A 588 3.93 22.85 16.01
N GLY A 589 4.50 23.12 17.19
CA GLY A 589 3.91 23.99 18.21
C GLY A 589 3.79 25.43 17.73
N GLU A 590 4.80 25.93 17.02
CA GLU A 590 4.76 27.27 16.44
C GLU A 590 3.69 27.42 15.35
N VAL A 591 3.56 26.45 14.44
CA VAL A 591 2.47 26.45 13.45
C VAL A 591 1.10 26.37 14.14
N ALA A 592 0.98 25.57 15.20
CA ALA A 592 -0.24 25.48 15.99
C ALA A 592 -0.58 26.83 16.65
N ARG A 593 0.41 27.55 17.17
CA ARG A 593 0.23 28.89 17.75
C ARG A 593 -0.32 29.87 16.72
N GLU A 594 0.30 29.97 15.54
CA GLU A 594 -0.17 30.87 14.48
C GLU A 594 -1.56 30.52 13.96
N ALA A 595 -1.84 29.23 13.79
CA ALA A 595 -3.16 28.79 13.36
C ALA A 595 -4.25 29.08 14.40
N ARG A 596 -3.96 29.00 15.69
CA ARG A 596 -4.89 29.43 16.76
C ARG A 596 -5.18 30.91 16.70
N LEU A 597 -4.14 31.76 16.54
CA LEU A 597 -4.32 33.21 16.41
C LEU A 597 -5.22 33.57 15.23
N LEU A 598 -5.12 32.84 14.11
CA LEU A 598 -6.03 33.00 12.97
C LEU A 598 -7.48 32.63 13.31
N LEU A 599 -7.68 31.51 14.01
CA LEU A 599 -9.02 31.06 14.44
C LEU A 599 -9.66 32.00 15.46
N GLU A 600 -8.86 32.68 16.28
CA GLU A 600 -9.32 33.70 17.24
C GLU A 600 -9.58 35.07 16.58
N ASN A 601 -9.00 35.33 15.41
CA ASN A 601 -9.19 36.57 14.67
C ASN A 601 -10.59 36.62 14.02
N LYS A 602 -11.43 37.54 14.51
CA LYS A 602 -12.82 37.69 14.07
C LYS A 602 -12.95 38.05 12.59
N ASP A 603 -12.07 38.89 12.06
CA ASP A 603 -12.13 39.32 10.66
C ASP A 603 -11.74 38.17 9.73
N TRP A 604 -10.71 37.42 10.12
CA TRP A 604 -10.29 36.23 9.39
C TRP A 604 -11.38 35.17 9.39
N MET A 605 -11.97 34.87 10.56
CA MET A 605 -13.06 33.91 10.68
C MET A 605 -14.28 34.31 9.87
N LYS A 606 -14.65 35.60 9.87
CA LYS A 606 -15.72 36.13 9.04
C LYS A 606 -15.46 35.85 7.55
N LEU A 607 -14.26 36.14 7.06
CA LEU A 607 -13.86 35.85 5.68
C LEU A 607 -13.94 34.35 5.36
N GLN A 608 -13.54 33.47 6.27
CA GLN A 608 -13.61 32.03 6.03
C GLN A 608 -15.04 31.50 5.99
N LEU A 609 -15.93 32.04 6.83
CA LEU A 609 -17.36 31.70 6.81
C LEU A 609 -18.02 32.17 5.51
N GLU A 610 -17.68 33.38 5.03
CA GLU A 610 -18.12 33.89 3.72
C GLU A 610 -17.65 32.98 2.58
N ARG A 611 -16.35 32.61 2.55
CA ARG A 611 -15.81 31.67 1.54
C ARG A 611 -16.46 30.30 1.59
N ARG A 612 -16.75 29.79 2.80
CA ARG A 612 -17.45 28.51 2.98
C ARG A 612 -18.85 28.56 2.38
N GLU A 613 -19.54 29.70 2.51
CA GLU A 613 -20.86 29.90 1.92
C GLU A 613 -20.78 29.98 0.39
N GLU A 614 -19.78 30.68 -0.16
CA GLU A 614 -19.51 30.68 -1.61
C GLU A 614 -19.22 29.27 -2.15
N ASP A 615 -18.35 28.51 -1.47
CA ASP A 615 -18.03 27.12 -1.81
C ASP A 615 -19.29 26.23 -1.77
N ARG A 616 -20.18 26.46 -0.80
CA ARG A 616 -21.48 25.76 -0.67
C ARG A 616 -22.42 26.10 -1.81
N ILE A 617 -22.55 27.38 -2.15
CA ILE A 617 -23.40 27.85 -3.25
C ILE A 617 -22.92 27.24 -4.57
N ARG A 618 -21.61 27.30 -4.84
CA ARG A 618 -21.00 26.69 -6.04
C ARG A 618 -21.26 25.17 -6.06
N TRP A 619 -21.03 24.48 -4.95
CA TRP A 619 -21.27 23.04 -4.86
C TRP A 619 -22.73 22.65 -5.10
N ASN A 620 -23.68 23.45 -4.60
CA ASN A 620 -25.11 23.22 -4.80
C ASN A 620 -25.57 23.56 -6.23
N ALA A 621 -24.91 24.52 -6.90
CA ALA A 621 -25.18 24.82 -8.31
C ALA A 621 -24.74 23.69 -9.24
N ASP A 622 -23.67 22.97 -8.90
CA ASP A 622 -23.10 21.87 -9.69
C ASP A 622 -23.80 20.50 -9.47
N LYS A 623 -24.81 20.41 -8.58
CA LYS A 623 -25.51 19.13 -8.26
C LYS A 623 -27.03 19.18 -8.41
N LYS A 624 -27.64 18.01 -8.66
CA LYS A 624 -29.11 17.81 -8.67
C LYS A 624 -29.74 18.25 -7.32
N PRO A 625 -31.00 18.75 -7.32
CA PRO A 625 -31.63 19.48 -6.21
C PRO A 625 -31.87 18.67 -4.91
N ASP A 626 -31.63 17.36 -4.92
CA ASP A 626 -31.91 16.40 -3.85
C ASP A 626 -30.80 16.30 -2.77
N LYS A 627 -29.67 17.00 -2.93
CA LYS A 627 -28.56 17.03 -1.95
C LYS A 627 -28.21 18.45 -1.48
N GLN A 628 -29.21 19.21 -1.05
CA GLN A 628 -28.95 20.48 -0.37
C GLN A 628 -28.23 20.22 0.95
N THR A 629 -27.01 20.71 1.08
CA THR A 629 -26.28 20.70 2.35
C THR A 629 -26.86 21.75 3.29
N GLU A 630 -27.15 21.36 4.53
CA GLU A 630 -27.62 22.26 5.60
C GLU A 630 -26.72 23.49 5.71
N LYS A 631 -27.34 24.66 5.84
CA LYS A 631 -26.63 25.92 6.10
C LYS A 631 -26.16 25.90 7.55
N ARG A 632 -24.86 26.07 7.76
CA ARG A 632 -24.24 26.22 9.09
C ARG A 632 -23.40 27.48 9.08
N ASP A 633 -23.90 28.50 9.77
CA ASP A 633 -23.29 29.83 9.84
C ASP A 633 -22.34 29.99 11.04
N VAL A 634 -22.24 28.97 11.90
CA VAL A 634 -21.43 29.00 13.13
C VAL A 634 -20.29 27.99 13.03
N PHE A 635 -19.09 28.43 13.40
CA PHE A 635 -17.94 27.59 13.67
C PHE A 635 -18.00 27.16 15.13
N GLU A 636 -18.24 25.87 15.38
CA GLU A 636 -18.49 25.33 16.73
C GLU A 636 -17.25 24.64 17.35
N VAL A 637 -16.10 24.72 16.67
CA VAL A 637 -14.87 24.08 17.14
C VAL A 637 -14.05 25.08 17.94
N ASP A 638 -13.65 24.69 19.15
CA ASP A 638 -12.76 25.47 19.99
C ASP A 638 -11.37 25.63 19.30
N PRO A 639 -10.81 26.85 19.19
CA PRO A 639 -9.47 27.06 18.62
C PRO A 639 -8.36 26.21 19.25
N SER A 640 -8.46 25.89 20.55
CA SER A 640 -7.49 25.05 21.29
C SER A 640 -7.37 23.62 20.73
N VAL A 641 -8.35 23.17 19.95
CA VAL A 641 -8.32 21.89 19.23
C VAL A 641 -7.15 21.81 18.26
N HIS A 642 -6.72 22.95 17.72
CA HIS A 642 -5.58 23.10 16.82
C HIS A 642 -4.27 23.05 17.63
N ASP A 643 -3.86 21.85 18.04
CA ASP A 643 -2.65 21.62 18.82
C ASP A 643 -1.49 21.06 17.99
N ARG A 644 -0.37 20.81 18.66
CA ARG A 644 0.83 20.23 18.05
C ARG A 644 0.53 18.96 17.26
N ALA A 645 -0.33 18.07 17.79
CA ALA A 645 -0.65 16.79 17.16
C ALA A 645 -1.44 16.98 15.85
N VAL A 646 -2.39 17.92 15.83
CA VAL A 646 -3.13 18.29 14.62
C VAL A 646 -2.22 18.93 13.57
N ASN A 647 -1.28 19.76 14.00
CA ASN A 647 -0.38 20.48 13.12
C ASN A 647 0.80 19.69 12.62
N LYS A 648 1.24 18.66 13.34
CA LYS A 648 2.38 17.82 12.94
C LYS A 648 2.25 17.40 11.47
N THR A 649 1.13 16.77 11.12
CA THR A 649 0.92 16.30 9.75
C THR A 649 0.61 17.41 8.76
N GLN A 650 0.06 18.55 9.19
CA GLN A 650 -0.13 19.70 8.30
C GLN A 650 1.21 20.31 7.93
N ALA A 651 2.03 20.68 8.91
CA ALA A 651 3.34 21.28 8.72
C ALA A 651 4.25 20.39 7.88
N MET A 652 4.33 19.08 8.20
CA MET A 652 5.11 18.11 7.41
C MET A 652 4.65 18.01 5.95
N THR A 653 3.38 18.27 5.64
CA THR A 653 2.83 18.07 4.28
C THR A 653 2.59 19.37 3.52
N CYS A 654 2.79 20.53 4.16
CA CYS A 654 2.65 21.83 3.49
C CYS A 654 3.71 22.02 2.40
N GLY A 655 4.94 21.56 2.64
CA GLY A 655 6.05 21.57 1.68
C GLY A 655 5.99 20.54 0.56
N TYR A 656 5.05 19.60 0.60
CA TYR A 656 5.03 18.45 -0.30
C TYR A 656 3.84 18.45 -1.25
N GLY A 657 3.22 19.61 -1.46
CA GLY A 657 2.09 19.74 -2.40
C GLY A 657 0.88 18.87 -2.03
N ALA A 658 0.74 18.45 -0.76
CA ALA A 658 -0.33 17.56 -0.34
C ALA A 658 -1.72 18.17 -0.62
N THR A 659 -2.63 17.32 -1.12
CA THR A 659 -3.98 17.75 -1.47
C THR A 659 -4.81 18.10 -0.22
N VAL A 660 -5.83 18.92 -0.39
CA VAL A 660 -6.83 19.23 0.66
C VAL A 660 -7.46 17.95 1.22
N ARG A 661 -7.72 16.95 0.36
CA ARG A 661 -8.28 15.66 0.78
C ARG A 661 -7.33 14.91 1.73
N THR A 662 -6.04 14.87 1.41
CA THR A 662 -5.01 14.26 2.26
C THR A 662 -4.96 14.97 3.61
N ARG A 663 -4.92 16.31 3.59
CA ARG A 663 -4.88 17.14 4.81
C ARG A 663 -6.12 16.95 5.68
N HIS A 664 -7.31 16.85 5.09
CA HIS A 664 -8.55 16.53 5.80
C HIS A 664 -8.48 15.17 6.49
N GLY A 665 -7.95 14.15 5.80
CA GLY A 665 -7.75 12.83 6.38
C GLY A 665 -6.83 12.88 7.61
N ASN A 666 -5.71 13.59 7.48
CA ASN A 666 -4.72 13.73 8.54
C ASN A 666 -5.28 14.46 9.77
N ILE A 667 -5.99 15.59 9.58
CA ILE A 667 -6.61 16.32 10.69
C ILE A 667 -7.68 15.45 11.37
N ARG A 668 -8.52 14.75 10.60
CA ARG A 668 -9.51 13.83 11.17
C ARG A 668 -8.86 12.73 12.00
N GLN A 669 -7.77 12.15 11.51
CA GLN A 669 -7.05 11.10 12.24
C GLN A 669 -6.45 11.63 13.54
N ALA A 670 -5.85 12.83 13.53
CA ALA A 670 -5.34 13.47 14.74
C ALA A 670 -6.45 13.76 15.76
N LEU A 671 -7.63 14.14 15.29
CA LEU A 671 -8.78 14.49 16.12
C LEU A 671 -9.63 13.28 16.55
N ALA A 672 -9.48 12.13 15.89
CA ALA A 672 -10.28 10.94 16.18
C ALA A 672 -10.18 10.47 17.64
N LYS A 673 -8.98 10.54 18.24
CA LYS A 673 -8.79 10.19 19.67
C LYS A 673 -9.57 11.14 20.58
N LYS A 674 -9.58 12.44 20.28
CA LYS A 674 -10.29 13.47 21.05
C LYS A 674 -11.81 13.34 20.94
N VAL A 675 -12.31 13.06 19.73
CA VAL A 675 -13.73 12.78 19.47
C VAL A 675 -14.17 11.51 20.21
N LYS A 676 -13.39 10.42 20.12
CA LYS A 676 -13.71 9.16 20.80
C LYS A 676 -13.76 9.30 22.33
N LYS A 677 -12.90 10.15 22.90
CA LYS A 677 -12.90 10.48 24.34
C LYS A 677 -14.02 11.45 24.76
N GLY A 678 -14.80 11.98 23.81
CA GLY A 678 -15.86 12.96 24.09
C GLY A 678 -15.33 14.36 24.48
N THR A 679 -14.04 14.62 24.30
CA THR A 679 -13.43 15.93 24.63
C THR A 679 -13.81 17.04 23.65
N ILE A 680 -14.20 16.66 22.43
CA ILE A 680 -14.68 17.57 21.38
C ILE A 680 -15.83 16.91 20.61
N PRO A 681 -16.77 17.68 20.02
CA PRO A 681 -17.84 17.14 19.19
C PRO A 681 -17.30 16.56 17.86
N GLU A 682 -18.15 15.80 17.17
CA GLU A 682 -17.83 15.36 15.80
C GLU A 682 -17.70 16.57 14.87
N ILE A 683 -16.62 16.60 14.09
CA ILE A 683 -16.25 17.79 13.30
C ILE A 683 -16.92 17.74 11.93
N HIS A 684 -17.74 18.75 11.66
CA HIS A 684 -18.37 18.92 10.37
C HIS A 684 -17.33 19.20 9.27
N ARG A 685 -17.60 18.75 8.04
CA ARG A 685 -16.66 18.90 6.90
C ARG A 685 -16.28 20.36 6.62
N GLY A 686 -17.21 21.29 6.82
CA GLY A 686 -16.95 22.72 6.65
C GLY A 686 -15.93 23.27 7.64
N ASP A 687 -16.00 22.83 8.91
CA ASP A 687 -15.08 23.27 9.97
C ASP A 687 -13.69 22.66 9.73
N LEU A 688 -13.63 21.42 9.24
CA LEU A 688 -12.40 20.77 8.83
C LEU A 688 -11.64 21.56 7.74
N THR A 689 -12.37 22.16 6.78
CA THR A 689 -11.77 23.02 5.76
C THR A 689 -11.17 24.28 6.38
N ILE A 690 -11.85 24.90 7.35
CA ILE A 690 -11.36 26.09 8.06
C ILE A 690 -10.10 25.74 8.87
N LEU A 691 -10.12 24.64 9.64
CA LEU A 691 -8.96 24.15 10.39
C LEU A 691 -7.75 23.86 9.48
N CYS A 692 -8.02 23.28 8.30
CA CYS A 692 -7.00 23.02 7.28
C CYS A 692 -6.39 24.34 6.75
N ARG A 693 -7.24 25.31 6.39
CA ARG A 693 -6.78 26.64 5.94
C ARG A 693 -5.98 27.37 7.02
N ALA A 694 -6.43 27.31 8.28
CA ALA A 694 -5.71 27.89 9.41
C ALA A 694 -4.31 27.29 9.58
N GLY A 695 -4.17 25.96 9.47
CA GLY A 695 -2.85 25.31 9.55
C GLY A 695 -1.91 25.68 8.40
N ILE A 696 -2.44 25.78 7.17
CA ILE A 696 -1.65 26.18 5.99
C ILE A 696 -1.17 27.63 6.13
N GLN A 697 -2.09 28.54 6.48
CA GLN A 697 -1.73 29.95 6.66
C GLN A 697 -0.87 30.18 7.90
N GLY A 698 -1.04 29.37 8.95
CA GLY A 698 -0.12 29.34 10.07
C GLY A 698 1.30 29.00 9.63
N MET A 699 1.47 28.04 8.71
CA MET A 699 2.77 27.75 8.10
C MET A 699 3.30 28.92 7.26
N GLU A 700 2.44 29.60 6.48
CA GLU A 700 2.83 30.77 5.67
C GLU A 700 3.27 31.97 6.52
N ILE A 701 2.63 32.17 7.68
CA ILE A 701 2.99 33.24 8.63
C ILE A 701 4.26 32.85 9.40
N ALA A 702 4.35 31.59 9.84
CA ALA A 702 5.50 31.13 10.62
C ALA A 702 6.77 31.04 9.75
N PHE A 703 6.66 30.51 8.53
CA PHE A 703 7.79 30.16 7.65
C PHE A 703 7.50 30.54 6.19
N PRO A 704 7.48 31.85 5.85
CA PRO A 704 7.13 32.32 4.51
C PRO A 704 8.11 31.88 3.42
N ASP A 705 9.42 31.88 3.69
CA ASP A 705 10.45 31.55 2.70
C ASP A 705 10.36 30.09 2.26
N TYR A 706 10.18 29.18 3.23
CA TYR A 706 9.86 27.78 2.96
C TYR A 706 8.60 27.61 2.07
N MET A 707 7.58 28.45 2.26
CA MET A 707 6.35 28.39 1.46
C MET A 707 6.54 28.96 0.05
N GLU A 708 7.42 29.94 -0.16
CA GLU A 708 7.81 30.44 -1.49
C GLU A 708 8.58 29.38 -2.29
N LEU A 709 9.44 28.57 -1.64
CA LEU A 709 10.16 27.48 -2.30
C LEU A 709 9.21 26.48 -3.00
N ASN A 710 8.04 26.20 -2.42
CA ASN A 710 7.04 25.34 -3.06
C ASN A 710 6.49 25.91 -4.37
N LYS A 711 6.39 27.23 -4.47
CA LYS A 711 5.98 27.91 -5.71
C LYS A 711 7.08 27.79 -6.75
N TRP A 712 8.33 27.92 -6.34
CA TRP A 712 9.50 27.72 -7.20
C TRP A 712 9.53 26.30 -7.80
N PHE A 713 9.33 25.25 -6.99
CA PHE A 713 9.24 23.86 -7.47
C PHE A 713 8.15 23.65 -8.53
N LYS A 714 6.95 24.24 -8.32
CA LYS A 714 5.86 24.16 -9.31
C LYS A 714 6.18 24.89 -10.61
N LYS A 715 6.87 26.03 -10.52
CA LYS A 715 7.37 26.77 -11.68
C LYS A 715 8.38 25.93 -12.45
N LEU A 716 9.33 25.29 -11.76
CA LEU A 716 10.34 24.41 -12.37
C LEU A 716 9.70 23.26 -13.13
N ALA A 717 8.82 22.47 -12.48
CA ALA A 717 8.15 21.36 -13.15
C ALA A 717 7.26 21.82 -14.32
N GLY A 718 6.64 23.00 -14.22
CA GLY A 718 5.89 23.59 -15.32
C GLY A 718 6.77 23.99 -16.51
N ALA A 719 7.94 24.59 -16.24
CA ALA A 719 8.91 24.97 -17.27
C ALA A 719 9.49 23.73 -17.98
N ALA A 720 9.88 22.70 -17.21
CA ALA A 720 10.37 21.42 -17.72
C ALA A 720 9.44 20.83 -18.80
N LEU A 721 8.16 20.67 -18.48
CA LEU A 721 7.19 20.08 -19.38
C LEU A 721 6.86 21.01 -20.55
N LYS A 722 6.82 22.34 -20.35
CA LYS A 722 6.62 23.31 -21.44
C LYS A 722 7.76 23.28 -22.46
N LYS A 723 8.98 22.97 -22.03
CA LYS A 723 10.15 22.76 -22.88
C LYS A 723 10.09 21.46 -23.68
N GLY A 724 9.14 20.58 -23.38
CA GLY A 724 8.98 19.28 -24.03
C GLY A 724 9.81 18.16 -23.37
N LEU A 725 10.22 18.33 -22.11
CA LEU A 725 10.87 17.24 -21.37
C LEU A 725 9.85 16.16 -21.03
N GLU A 726 10.18 14.92 -21.40
CA GLU A 726 9.39 13.72 -21.06
C GLU A 726 9.47 13.35 -19.58
N LYS A 727 10.59 13.71 -18.91
CA LYS A 727 10.89 13.35 -17.52
C LYS A 727 11.69 14.48 -16.87
N ILE A 728 11.63 14.58 -15.53
CA ILE A 728 12.47 15.48 -14.74
C ILE A 728 13.52 14.63 -14.03
N THR A 729 14.80 14.98 -14.18
CA THR A 729 15.92 14.19 -13.65
C THR A 729 16.90 15.03 -12.85
N TRP A 730 17.56 14.43 -11.85
CA TRP A 730 18.66 15.06 -11.11
C TRP A 730 19.52 13.98 -10.42
N THR A 731 20.74 14.35 -10.04
CA THR A 731 21.61 13.48 -9.25
C THR A 731 21.69 14.00 -7.81
N SER A 732 21.46 13.14 -6.82
CA SER A 732 21.63 13.53 -5.40
C SER A 732 23.11 13.58 -5.01
N PRO A 733 23.48 14.22 -3.89
CA PRO A 733 24.87 14.25 -3.41
C PRO A 733 25.48 12.88 -3.09
N SER A 734 24.66 11.85 -2.85
CA SER A 734 25.16 10.47 -2.72
C SER A 734 25.45 9.80 -4.06
N GLY A 735 25.18 10.49 -5.18
CA GLY A 735 25.31 9.97 -6.55
C GLY A 735 24.10 9.18 -7.03
N MET A 736 22.97 9.21 -6.32
CA MET A 736 21.73 8.58 -6.79
C MET A 736 21.18 9.39 -7.98
N PHE A 737 21.09 8.79 -9.16
CA PHE A 737 20.39 9.37 -10.29
C PHE A 737 18.88 9.13 -10.13
N VAL A 738 18.11 10.20 -10.05
CA VAL A 738 16.67 10.15 -9.77
C VAL A 738 15.89 10.60 -11.00
N THR A 739 14.91 9.78 -11.38
CA THR A 739 13.99 10.09 -12.48
C THR A 739 12.55 10.24 -11.97
N GLN A 740 11.92 11.37 -12.28
CA GLN A 740 10.49 11.60 -12.06
C GLN A 740 9.72 11.54 -13.38
N ASP A 741 8.87 10.53 -13.51
CA ASP A 741 8.09 10.24 -14.73
C ASP A 741 6.64 9.92 -14.35
N TYR A 742 5.85 10.96 -14.08
CA TYR A 742 4.40 10.79 -13.89
C TYR A 742 3.66 11.06 -15.20
N ARG A 743 3.00 10.03 -15.74
CA ARG A 743 2.25 10.09 -17.00
C ARG A 743 0.74 10.02 -16.79
N GLU A 744 -0.02 10.49 -17.77
CA GLU A 744 -1.45 10.22 -17.82
C GLU A 744 -1.66 8.74 -18.14
N SER A 745 -2.20 7.99 -17.19
CA SER A 745 -2.56 6.61 -17.46
C SER A 745 -3.68 6.56 -18.51
N CYS A 746 -3.47 5.81 -19.59
CA CYS A 746 -4.50 5.62 -20.61
C CYS A 746 -5.36 4.41 -20.21
N PHE A 747 -6.49 4.66 -19.57
CA PHE A 747 -7.42 3.60 -19.18
C PHE A 747 -8.61 3.52 -20.14
N ILE A 748 -9.11 2.30 -20.34
CA ILE A 748 -10.49 2.08 -20.76
C ILE A 748 -11.30 1.75 -19.51
N ASP A 749 -12.29 2.61 -19.23
CA ASP A 749 -13.24 2.41 -18.14
C ASP A 749 -14.24 1.32 -18.49
N VAL A 750 -14.19 0.19 -17.77
CA VAL A 750 -15.12 -0.91 -17.95
C VAL A 750 -15.90 -1.13 -16.64
N LYS A 751 -17.10 -0.54 -16.54
CA LYS A 751 -18.03 -0.78 -15.43
C LYS A 751 -18.88 -2.02 -15.75
N THR A 752 -18.65 -3.16 -15.09
CA THR A 752 -19.49 -4.35 -15.31
C THR A 752 -19.98 -4.97 -14.01
N TYR A 753 -21.29 -5.17 -13.90
CA TYR A 753 -22.01 -5.92 -12.88
C TYR A 753 -22.06 -7.43 -13.17
N ALA A 754 -21.81 -7.84 -14.42
CA ALA A 754 -22.01 -9.21 -14.92
C ALA A 754 -20.73 -10.06 -15.05
N ALA A 755 -19.54 -9.46 -15.00
CA ALA A 755 -18.30 -10.18 -15.24
C ALA A 755 -17.76 -10.86 -13.97
N GLY A 756 -18.12 -12.13 -13.84
CA GLY A 756 -17.40 -13.08 -13.04
C GLY A 756 -18.30 -14.21 -12.49
N GLY A 757 -17.78 -15.44 -12.55
CA GLY A 757 -18.34 -16.65 -11.96
C GLY A 757 -19.23 -16.43 -10.74
N GLY A 758 -20.52 -16.76 -10.90
CA GLY A 758 -21.53 -16.69 -9.86
C GLY A 758 -21.04 -17.29 -8.54
N HIS A 759 -21.33 -16.56 -7.46
CA HIS A 759 -20.82 -16.62 -6.07
C HIS A 759 -19.64 -15.67 -5.82
N TYR A 760 -19.97 -14.40 -5.55
CA TYR A 760 -19.02 -13.41 -5.04
C TYR A 760 -19.45 -12.90 -3.66
N GLY A 761 -18.88 -13.51 -2.63
CA GLY A 761 -18.66 -12.83 -1.36
C GLY A 761 -17.65 -11.69 -1.58
N LYS A 762 -17.97 -10.52 -1.01
CA LYS A 762 -17.24 -9.23 -1.13
C LYS A 762 -17.10 -8.70 -2.57
N LEU A 763 -18.22 -8.36 -3.21
CA LEU A 763 -18.26 -7.15 -4.03
C LEU A 763 -18.78 -6.02 -3.12
N SER A 764 -17.86 -5.20 -2.59
CA SER A 764 -18.24 -3.97 -1.91
C SER A 764 -18.69 -2.98 -2.97
N ILE A 765 -19.99 -2.94 -3.26
CA ILE A 765 -20.59 -1.97 -4.17
C ILE A 765 -20.81 -0.63 -3.41
N SER A 766 -19.81 -0.22 -2.64
CA SER A 766 -19.63 1.16 -2.17
C SER A 766 -18.50 1.88 -2.91
N SER A 767 -17.85 1.19 -3.84
CA SER A 767 -17.05 1.79 -4.91
C SER A 767 -17.58 1.24 -6.23
N GLU A 768 -18.05 2.13 -7.09
CA GLU A 768 -18.20 1.88 -8.52
C GLU A 768 -17.03 1.02 -9.00
N GLY A 769 -17.29 -0.24 -9.32
CA GLY A 769 -16.28 -1.19 -9.78
C GLY A 769 -15.86 -0.87 -11.21
N LEU A 770 -15.12 0.23 -11.37
CA LEU A 770 -14.39 0.55 -12.58
C LEU A 770 -13.24 -0.46 -12.69
N ALA A 771 -13.35 -1.42 -13.61
CA ALA A 771 -12.17 -2.11 -14.09
C ALA A 771 -11.48 -1.16 -15.07
N TYR A 772 -10.40 -0.54 -14.61
CA TYR A 772 -9.51 0.23 -15.45
C TYR A 772 -8.60 -0.75 -16.18
N ILE A 773 -8.71 -0.83 -17.50
CA ILE A 773 -7.73 -1.56 -18.32
C ILE A 773 -6.71 -0.54 -18.78
N GLU A 774 -5.51 -0.60 -18.23
CA GLU A 774 -4.39 0.21 -18.70
C GLU A 774 -4.02 -0.24 -20.12
N THR A 775 -4.13 0.69 -21.06
CA THR A 775 -3.86 0.49 -22.49
C THR A 775 -2.50 1.05 -22.92
N GLY A 776 -1.82 1.73 -22.00
CA GLY A 776 -0.52 2.37 -22.17
C GLY A 776 -0.35 3.56 -21.23
N GLU A 777 0.83 4.17 -21.27
CA GLU A 777 1.12 5.45 -20.61
C GLU A 777 1.05 6.57 -21.66
N GLY A 778 0.30 7.64 -21.35
CA GLY A 778 0.15 8.82 -22.18
C GLY A 778 1.23 9.87 -21.92
N GLU A 779 0.92 11.11 -22.31
CA GLU A 779 1.77 12.29 -22.14
C GLU A 779 2.11 12.57 -20.66
N PRO A 780 3.23 13.26 -20.37
CA PRO A 780 3.59 13.68 -19.01
C PRO A 780 2.48 14.48 -18.32
N LYS A 781 2.08 14.03 -17.12
CA LYS A 781 1.00 14.63 -16.34
C LYS A 781 1.49 15.83 -15.54
N LEU A 782 1.22 17.05 -16.03
CA LEU A 782 1.67 18.29 -15.42
C LEU A 782 1.27 18.42 -13.94
N SER A 783 -0.01 18.23 -13.63
CA SER A 783 -0.53 18.43 -12.27
C SER A 783 0.16 17.53 -11.24
N LYS A 784 0.47 16.28 -11.62
CA LYS A 784 1.12 15.31 -10.73
C LYS A 784 2.60 15.61 -10.58
N ASN A 785 3.30 15.92 -11.68
CA ASN A 785 4.70 16.31 -11.65
C ASN A 785 4.92 17.57 -10.78
N GLN A 786 4.07 18.57 -10.92
CA GLN A 786 4.12 19.78 -10.08
C GLN A 786 3.84 19.50 -8.59
N SER A 787 2.92 18.59 -8.27
CA SER A 787 2.62 18.27 -6.87
C SER A 787 3.69 17.41 -6.20
N ALA A 788 4.47 16.65 -6.98
CA ALA A 788 5.37 15.62 -6.46
C ALA A 788 6.84 16.04 -6.42
N ILE A 789 7.27 16.98 -7.26
CA ILE A 789 8.68 17.34 -7.43
C ILE A 789 9.35 17.77 -6.11
N ALA A 790 8.70 18.61 -5.31
CA ALA A 790 9.24 19.05 -4.02
C ALA A 790 9.50 17.85 -3.10
N ALA A 791 8.51 16.94 -2.97
CA ALA A 791 8.65 15.76 -2.13
C ALA A 791 9.71 14.79 -2.64
N ASN A 792 9.75 14.50 -3.94
CA ASN A 792 10.72 13.57 -4.51
C ASN A 792 12.15 14.11 -4.42
N PHE A 793 12.34 15.40 -4.68
CA PHE A 793 13.63 16.07 -4.52
C PHE A 793 14.09 16.01 -3.06
N THR A 794 13.27 16.47 -2.11
CA THR A 794 13.63 16.43 -0.67
C THR A 794 13.91 15.02 -0.17
N HIS A 795 13.10 14.03 -0.55
CA HIS A 795 13.32 12.63 -0.15
C HIS A 795 14.60 12.04 -0.74
N SER A 796 15.05 12.51 -1.92
CA SER A 796 16.33 12.09 -2.48
C SER A 796 17.52 12.66 -1.73
N LEU A 797 17.38 13.87 -1.18
CA LEU A 797 18.40 14.49 -0.33
C LEU A 797 18.46 13.82 1.04
N ASP A 798 17.30 13.52 1.64
CA ASP A 798 17.21 12.71 2.86
C ASP A 798 17.85 11.33 2.67
N GLY A 799 17.57 10.65 1.55
CA GLY A 799 18.27 9.42 1.18
C GLY A 799 19.78 9.58 1.05
N ALA A 800 20.25 10.73 0.55
CA ALA A 800 21.68 11.05 0.48
C ALA A 800 22.31 11.25 1.85
N VAL A 801 21.66 11.98 2.77
CA VAL A 801 22.10 12.13 4.16
C VAL A 801 22.23 10.76 4.81
N MET A 802 21.22 9.89 4.65
CA MET A 802 21.27 8.55 5.21
C MET A 802 22.42 7.72 4.64
N THR A 803 22.58 7.72 3.31
CA THR A 803 23.65 6.98 2.63
C THR A 803 25.03 7.41 3.14
N LEU A 804 25.31 8.71 3.13
CA LEU A 804 26.61 9.25 3.53
C LEU A 804 26.86 9.09 5.03
N GLY A 805 25.82 9.22 5.87
CA GLY A 805 25.90 9.01 7.32
C GLY A 805 26.22 7.55 7.65
N ILE A 806 25.50 6.59 7.06
CA ILE A 806 25.74 5.15 7.24
C ILE A 806 27.18 4.76 6.86
N LEU A 807 27.68 5.26 5.73
CA LEU A 807 29.06 5.02 5.30
C LEU A 807 30.10 5.65 6.21
N GLY A 808 29.77 6.78 6.85
CA GLY A 808 30.67 7.45 7.78
C GLY A 808 30.91 6.69 9.08
N VAL A 809 29.90 5.96 9.57
CA VAL A 809 29.98 5.17 10.81
C VAL A 809 31.03 4.04 10.64
N PRO A 810 31.77 3.63 11.68
CA PRO A 810 32.60 2.41 11.63
C PRO A 810 31.80 1.13 11.32
N GLU A 811 32.42 0.11 10.74
CA GLU A 811 31.73 -1.13 10.34
C GLU A 811 31.30 -1.98 11.55
N GLU A 812 32.02 -1.87 12.66
CA GLU A 812 31.79 -2.61 13.91
C GLU A 812 30.60 -2.06 14.71
N ILE A 813 30.10 -0.88 14.35
CA ILE A 813 28.94 -0.27 15.02
C ILE A 813 27.68 -0.64 14.23
N PRO A 814 26.79 -1.47 14.81
CA PRO A 814 25.55 -1.81 14.15
C PRO A 814 24.66 -0.57 14.11
N VAL A 815 24.44 -0.04 12.91
CA VAL A 815 23.57 1.10 12.66
C VAL A 815 22.60 0.76 11.55
N PHE A 816 21.33 1.13 11.73
CA PHE A 816 20.37 1.14 10.63
C PHE A 816 19.46 2.36 10.73
N THR A 817 18.70 2.61 9.67
CA THR A 817 17.81 3.77 9.60
C THR A 817 16.39 3.36 9.29
N VAL A 818 15.45 4.09 9.89
CA VAL A 818 14.03 4.08 9.52
C VAL A 818 13.75 5.44 8.89
N HIS A 819 14.07 5.57 7.61
CA HIS A 819 14.08 6.86 6.91
C HIS A 819 14.99 7.87 7.65
N ASP A 820 14.40 8.90 8.24
CA ASP A 820 15.03 10.00 8.96
C ASP A 820 15.27 9.73 10.45
N CYS A 821 15.23 8.46 10.87
CA CYS A 821 15.49 8.06 12.25
C CYS A 821 16.67 7.08 12.32
N ILE A 822 17.68 7.41 13.13
CA ILE A 822 18.92 6.62 13.27
C ILE A 822 18.80 5.67 14.45
N PHE A 823 19.04 4.38 14.22
CA PHE A 823 19.06 3.34 15.24
C PHE A 823 20.47 2.81 15.45
N CYS A 824 20.95 2.86 16.69
CA CYS A 824 22.16 2.18 17.14
C CYS A 824 21.99 1.73 18.60
N LEU A 825 23.03 1.12 19.19
CA LEU A 825 22.99 0.70 20.58
C LEU A 825 23.32 1.87 21.53
N SER A 826 22.85 1.78 22.77
CA SER A 826 23.12 2.80 23.79
C SER A 826 24.62 2.88 24.12
N GLY A 827 25.15 4.09 24.27
CA GLY A 827 26.58 4.35 24.41
C GLY A 827 27.31 4.53 23.08
N GLN A 828 26.63 4.37 21.93
CA GLN A 828 27.22 4.58 20.61
C GLN A 828 26.75 5.89 19.93
N PHE A 829 25.70 6.55 20.45
CA PHE A 829 25.13 7.74 19.80
C PHE A 829 26.14 8.87 19.62
N SER A 830 27.02 9.10 20.61
CA SER A 830 28.10 10.10 20.54
C SER A 830 29.11 9.82 19.44
N SER A 831 29.25 8.56 19.03
CA SER A 831 30.11 8.15 17.90
C SER A 831 29.36 8.09 16.57
N VAL A 832 28.04 7.93 16.57
CA VAL A 832 27.23 7.75 15.35
C VAL A 832 26.68 9.07 14.82
N ILE A 833 26.03 9.88 15.66
CA ILE A 833 25.33 11.11 15.26
C ILE A 833 26.25 12.11 14.50
N PRO A 834 27.52 12.33 14.90
CA PRO A 834 28.39 13.26 14.19
C PRO A 834 28.60 12.91 12.69
N HIS A 835 28.55 11.62 12.33
CA HIS A 835 28.67 11.21 10.92
C HIS A 835 27.46 11.64 10.10
N PHE A 836 26.25 11.59 10.68
CA PHE A 836 25.05 12.03 9.99
C PHE A 836 24.98 13.57 9.93
N ARG A 837 25.34 14.30 11.00
CA ARG A 837 25.47 15.76 10.92
C ARG A 837 26.45 16.21 9.84
N LYS A 838 27.58 15.51 9.71
CA LYS A 838 28.54 15.75 8.62
C LYS A 838 27.94 15.43 7.25
N ALA A 839 27.16 14.36 7.13
CA ALA A 839 26.44 14.04 5.90
C ALA A 839 25.40 15.11 5.54
N MET A 840 24.61 15.59 6.51
CA MET A 840 23.69 16.71 6.35
C MET A 840 24.41 17.96 5.89
N HIS A 841 25.49 18.36 6.57
CA HIS A 841 26.34 19.49 6.19
C HIS A 841 26.84 19.37 4.75
N ASN A 842 27.37 18.21 4.36
CA ASN A 842 27.82 17.96 2.98
C ASN A 842 26.68 18.07 1.95
N VAL A 843 25.49 17.56 2.29
CA VAL A 843 24.31 17.62 1.40
C VAL A 843 23.84 19.06 1.20
N VAL A 844 23.72 19.84 2.29
CA VAL A 844 23.17 21.20 2.20
C VAL A 844 24.18 22.23 1.70
N THR A 845 25.47 21.90 1.70
CA THR A 845 26.54 22.71 1.06
C THR A 845 26.79 22.32 -0.39
N SER A 846 26.16 21.24 -0.89
CA SER A 846 26.24 20.82 -2.29
C SER A 846 25.32 21.67 -3.17
N PRO A 847 25.67 21.90 -4.46
CA PRO A 847 24.90 22.73 -5.40
C PRO A 847 23.65 21.99 -5.92
N CYS A 848 22.74 21.61 -5.02
CA CYS A 848 21.62 20.72 -5.30
C CYS A 848 20.57 21.36 -6.23
N PHE A 849 20.34 22.68 -6.11
CA PHE A 849 19.37 23.37 -6.96
C PHE A 849 19.93 23.64 -8.35
N GLU A 850 21.22 23.95 -8.44
CA GLU A 850 21.97 24.08 -9.68
C GLU A 850 21.92 22.75 -10.45
N GLU A 851 22.25 21.63 -9.80
CA GLU A 851 22.16 20.29 -10.38
C GLU A 851 20.75 19.98 -10.92
N LEU A 852 19.71 20.30 -10.15
CA LEU A 852 18.32 20.11 -10.60
C LEU A 852 17.97 20.99 -11.82
N LEU A 853 18.48 22.23 -11.88
CA LEU A 853 18.23 23.13 -13.01
C LEU A 853 19.04 22.71 -14.25
N ASP A 854 20.34 22.45 -14.09
CA ASP A 854 21.28 22.16 -15.16
C ASP A 854 20.96 20.82 -15.82
N SER A 855 20.65 19.77 -15.04
CA SER A 855 20.24 18.46 -15.57
C SER A 855 18.96 18.51 -16.41
N ASN A 856 18.15 19.57 -16.27
CA ASN A 856 16.93 19.78 -17.06
C ASN A 856 17.06 20.98 -18.02
N GLY A 857 18.22 21.63 -18.09
CA GLY A 857 18.47 22.82 -18.91
C GLY A 857 17.56 24.00 -18.57
N LEU A 858 17.19 24.21 -17.31
CA LEU A 858 16.22 25.22 -16.86
C LEU A 858 16.84 26.45 -16.19
N THR A 859 18.17 26.53 -16.15
CA THR A 859 18.95 27.54 -15.43
C THR A 859 18.54 28.96 -15.81
N ASP A 860 18.41 29.26 -17.10
CA ASP A 860 17.99 30.58 -17.61
C ASP A 860 16.49 30.86 -17.48
N GLU A 861 15.65 29.82 -17.43
CA GLU A 861 14.18 29.94 -17.47
C GLU A 861 13.57 30.14 -16.07
N VAL A 862 14.11 29.43 -15.08
CA VAL A 862 13.56 29.39 -13.73
C VAL A 862 14.38 30.26 -12.78
N GLY A 863 15.70 30.21 -12.89
CA GLY A 863 16.66 30.77 -11.93
C GLY A 863 16.69 30.00 -10.61
N LEU A 864 17.72 30.26 -9.78
CA LEU A 864 17.79 29.73 -8.42
C LEU A 864 16.64 30.25 -7.54
N PRO A 865 16.21 29.48 -6.52
CA PRO A 865 15.27 30.00 -5.53
C PRO A 865 15.91 31.15 -4.73
N PRO A 866 15.11 31.91 -3.95
CA PRO A 866 15.68 32.84 -2.98
C PRO A 866 16.57 32.09 -1.98
N ILE A 867 17.85 32.45 -1.90
CA ILE A 867 18.82 31.88 -0.97
C ILE A 867 19.23 32.95 0.04
N GLY A 868 18.91 32.72 1.31
CA GLY A 868 19.36 33.51 2.45
C GLY A 868 20.78 33.16 2.89
N ASN A 869 21.27 33.84 3.91
CA ASN A 869 22.61 33.61 4.46
C ASN A 869 22.50 33.04 5.87
N ILE A 870 22.94 31.79 6.07
CA ILE A 870 23.02 31.15 7.37
C ILE A 870 24.38 30.47 7.53
N ASP A 871 24.86 30.42 8.77
CA ASP A 871 26.09 29.72 9.12
C ASP A 871 25.81 28.21 9.25
N LEU A 872 26.05 27.48 8.16
CA LEU A 872 25.82 26.04 8.07
C LEU A 872 26.77 25.22 8.93
N ASP A 873 27.92 25.76 9.36
CA ASP A 873 28.87 25.01 10.19
C ASP A 873 28.29 24.66 11.57
N GLN A 874 27.26 25.39 12.02
CA GLN A 874 26.50 25.07 13.23
C GLN A 874 25.83 23.69 13.19
N ILE A 875 25.56 23.13 12.01
CA ILE A 875 24.99 21.78 11.83
C ILE A 875 25.84 20.72 12.53
N LEU A 876 27.17 20.88 12.50
CA LEU A 876 28.11 19.89 13.03
C LEU A 876 27.97 19.71 14.56
N GLU A 877 27.62 20.80 15.26
CA GLU A 877 27.56 20.85 16.72
C GLU A 877 26.13 21.01 17.27
N SER A 878 25.10 21.06 16.41
CA SER A 878 23.71 21.28 16.86
C SER A 878 23.21 20.11 17.73
N PRO A 879 22.92 20.32 19.03
CA PRO A 879 22.66 19.24 19.99
C PRO A 879 21.39 18.44 19.69
N TYR A 880 20.38 19.07 19.09
CA TYR A 880 19.07 18.48 18.81
C TYR A 880 18.89 18.11 17.32
N LEU A 881 19.95 18.23 16.51
CA LEU A 881 20.02 17.66 15.17
C LEU A 881 20.64 16.27 15.24
N PHE A 882 19.88 15.23 14.86
CA PHE A 882 20.36 13.84 14.97
C PHE A 882 20.87 13.27 13.66
N CYS A 883 20.25 13.62 12.55
CA CYS A 883 20.76 13.28 11.22
C CYS A 883 21.06 14.50 10.37
#